data_AF-A0A8D8Y0J2-F1
#
_entry.id   AF-A0A8D8Y0J2-F1
#
_cell.length_a   1.000
_cell.length_b   1.000
_cell.length_c   1.000
_cell.angle_alpha   90.00
_cell.angle_beta   90.00
_cell.angle_gamma   90.00
#
_symmetry.space_group_name_H-M   'P 1'
#
loop_
_entity.id
_entity.type
_entity.pdbx_description
1 polymer ?
#
loop_
_entity_poly.entity_id
_entity_poly.type
_entity_poly.pdbx_seq_one_letter_code
_entity_poly.pdbx_strand_id
1 'polypeptide(L)'
;MINSDGGNDSEVWHVRWKCAVKLKGRQYSLPQGAIGRQFVSQLTDEINDLVSNNAVSEKVLFYCSTMLQRDKMITKGIDVRRLLKKRLDMWIKGQFDELLYEAERCNRQMKSNHADLSEDHKVRIFTRLVLQGKLREASRWITERGTNGVLDIDAVLNDGTTVLDALKSKHPPQKDPDPTVFLQCENLPLMVDVDVACGHIEKVSRTLRGSAGPSGTDSESWKCFLLRYGAHSARLRDAVASLTRYLANGIVPWNNIRALNARRGVALDKCPGVRPIGVGECLQRLCAKTMVLLTGEDVQEECRADQICAGIKSGIEGAIHGISSIFHEEETDGLLIVDAKNAFNILSRPVALWHARILWPRCARFLFNAYQGYSIIVFRNSTSTILSREGTSQGDPLAMLLYAVGILPLIRKLKSELYIQNWYADDSCCMGKLLEIRNWFDCLMSEGPLYGYYPEPAKSFLVVKPELQSQAEQIFQDLNVQVVLSHRFLGSVIGPDEMKKEYVSEKVSQWLSCVRHLARAAKQDPQSALAVLTKSMQFEWSFVQRVVDSCDEEYIPLKDALQSCFLPSLFGREINNLEQELIHLPARLGGLGIADPMKTVQTSFQTSVSSNSKLIHSIKTGEPLNVQEHNNCVKDKLKDQKALKKTQQEELSKTLISQLPPKKKRILERITSGNCSQWLTVIPTSNDHFDLSPTQFRDALAMRYGYELLGLPTNCDGCGQEMNLTHALDCKKGGHVKHGHDNLRDECAALAGLAYNGVCIEPVVREAGANGGMLIADIKVNGIWESGKAAFFDNRVINADAPSYESQEWNTTSKYHATEKHKKYDKAVEDIRGSFTPLVCSVDGALHVEFLTFLRRVASTLSLKWSKSLSQVAGWIKVKVEMAVIRCVSLRLRGTRYNVRSLHLEDGAGVP
;
A
#
# COMPACT_ATOMS: atom_id res chain seq x y z
N MET A 1 40.76 -1.47 0.71
CA MET A 1 40.25 -0.15 1.13
C MET A 1 38.80 -0.03 0.72
N ILE A 2 37.90 -0.45 1.61
CA ILE A 2 36.57 0.17 1.65
C ILE A 2 36.84 1.64 2.11
N ASN A 3 35.93 2.56 1.82
CA ASN A 3 35.80 3.87 2.47
C ASN A 3 36.67 5.02 1.94
N SER A 4 36.10 5.74 0.98
CA SER A 4 36.37 7.16 0.78
C SER A 4 35.05 7.94 0.83
N ASP A 5 35.14 9.23 1.12
CA ASP A 5 34.11 10.23 0.83
C ASP A 5 33.94 10.49 -0.68
N GLY A 6 34.91 10.03 -1.48
CA GLY A 6 34.99 10.17 -2.93
C GLY A 6 36.07 11.17 -3.35
N GLY A 7 36.34 11.24 -4.65
CA GLY A 7 37.26 12.22 -5.23
C GLY A 7 36.75 13.67 -5.15
N ASN A 8 37.60 14.60 -5.60
CA ASN A 8 37.51 16.06 -5.45
C ASN A 8 36.08 16.65 -5.48
N ASP A 9 35.64 17.20 -4.35
CA ASP A 9 34.34 17.87 -4.16
C ASP A 9 34.11 19.06 -5.12
N SER A 10 35.13 19.47 -5.88
CA SER A 10 35.08 20.50 -6.92
C SER A 10 34.53 20.00 -8.27
N GLU A 11 34.16 18.73 -8.42
CA GLU A 11 33.53 18.23 -9.65
C GLU A 11 32.19 18.93 -9.92
N VAL A 12 32.02 19.45 -11.14
CA VAL A 12 30.88 20.30 -11.54
C VAL A 12 29.52 19.64 -11.25
N TRP A 13 29.39 18.34 -11.55
CA TRP A 13 28.14 17.61 -11.29
C TRP A 13 27.85 17.43 -9.80
N HIS A 14 28.87 17.26 -8.98
CA HIS A 14 28.70 17.15 -7.53
C HIS A 14 28.21 18.46 -6.93
N VAL A 15 28.79 19.59 -7.35
CA VAL A 15 28.36 20.93 -6.91
C VAL A 15 26.90 21.18 -7.30
N ARG A 16 26.53 20.93 -8.57
CA ARG A 16 25.15 21.07 -9.06
C ARG A 16 24.17 20.21 -8.28
N TRP A 17 24.53 18.95 -8.04
CA TRP A 17 23.71 18.01 -7.27
C TRP A 17 23.53 18.47 -5.82
N LYS A 18 24.60 18.90 -5.13
CA LYS A 18 24.54 19.44 -3.76
C LYS A 18 23.58 20.65 -3.64
N CYS A 19 23.50 21.49 -4.67
CA CYS A 19 22.51 22.58 -4.71
C CYS A 19 21.08 22.03 -4.94
N ALA A 20 20.90 21.12 -5.91
CA ALA A 20 19.59 20.57 -6.26
C ALA A 20 18.93 19.79 -5.11
N VAL A 21 19.67 19.05 -4.29
CA VAL A 21 19.11 18.28 -3.16
C VAL A 21 18.65 19.14 -1.98
N LYS A 22 19.01 20.43 -1.94
CA LYS A 22 18.52 21.40 -0.95
C LYS A 22 17.15 21.96 -1.28
N LEU A 23 16.63 21.70 -2.48
CA LEU A 23 15.28 22.13 -2.88
C LEU A 23 14.24 21.48 -1.94
N LYS A 24 13.21 22.24 -1.54
CA LYS A 24 12.09 21.75 -0.70
C LYS A 24 11.33 20.59 -1.36
N GLY A 25 11.48 20.43 -2.69
CA GLY A 25 11.06 19.25 -3.42
C GLY A 25 9.55 19.14 -3.59
N ARG A 26 8.85 20.26 -3.83
CA ARG A 26 7.48 20.19 -4.37
C ARG A 26 7.60 20.07 -5.88
N GLN A 27 7.26 18.90 -6.40
CA GLN A 27 7.35 18.60 -7.82
C GLN A 27 5.97 18.57 -8.48
N TYR A 28 5.90 18.83 -9.78
CA TYR A 28 4.74 18.52 -10.60
C TYR A 28 4.63 17.02 -10.81
N SER A 29 3.39 16.51 -10.86
CA SER A 29 3.14 15.21 -11.49
C SER A 29 3.43 15.31 -12.98
N LEU A 30 4.13 14.31 -13.52
CA LEU A 30 4.47 14.30 -14.94
C LEU A 30 3.18 14.24 -15.80
N PRO A 31 2.96 15.19 -16.73
CA PRO A 31 1.78 15.17 -17.59
C PRO A 31 1.73 13.96 -18.50
N GLN A 32 0.53 13.54 -18.90
CA GLN A 32 0.36 12.57 -19.99
C GLN A 32 0.68 13.20 -21.36
N GLY A 33 0.87 12.35 -22.38
CA GLY A 33 1.11 12.77 -23.76
C GLY A 33 2.59 12.95 -24.11
N ALA A 34 2.87 13.76 -25.14
CA ALA A 34 4.20 13.87 -25.76
C ALA A 34 5.29 14.36 -24.79
N ILE A 35 5.01 15.37 -23.98
CA ILE A 35 5.98 15.91 -23.00
C ILE A 35 6.39 14.86 -21.97
N GLY A 36 5.45 14.08 -21.45
CA GLY A 36 5.76 12.99 -20.52
C GLY A 36 6.60 11.89 -21.17
N ARG A 37 6.30 11.52 -22.43
CA ARG A 37 7.11 10.57 -23.20
C ARG A 37 8.53 11.09 -23.45
N GLN A 38 8.69 12.38 -23.76
CA GLN A 38 10.00 13.01 -23.95
C GLN A 38 10.80 13.01 -22.66
N PHE A 39 10.19 13.37 -21.52
CA PHE A 39 10.83 13.32 -20.20
C PHE A 39 11.36 11.92 -19.87
N VAL A 40 10.52 10.90 -20.07
CA VAL A 40 10.89 9.49 -19.78
C VAL A 40 11.99 9.01 -20.73
N SER A 41 11.98 9.45 -21.99
CA SER A 41 13.05 9.11 -22.94
C SER A 41 14.38 9.70 -22.51
N GLN A 42 14.41 11.00 -22.19
CA GLN A 42 15.65 11.64 -21.73
C GLN A 42 16.16 10.99 -20.45
N LEU A 43 15.30 10.68 -19.48
CA LEU A 43 15.70 9.95 -18.27
C LEU A 43 16.29 8.57 -18.59
N THR A 44 15.77 7.89 -19.62
CA THR A 44 16.30 6.61 -20.11
C THR A 44 17.74 6.79 -20.59
N ASP A 45 17.99 7.83 -21.38
CA ASP A 45 19.30 8.13 -21.94
C ASP A 45 20.31 8.48 -20.83
N GLU A 46 19.93 9.30 -19.84
CA GLU A 46 20.80 9.61 -18.70
C GLU A 46 21.19 8.36 -17.88
N ILE A 47 20.28 7.40 -17.72
CA ILE A 47 20.60 6.14 -17.03
C ILE A 47 21.53 5.27 -17.87
N ASN A 48 21.34 5.22 -19.19
CA ASN A 48 22.23 4.48 -20.09
C ASN A 48 23.65 5.08 -20.13
N ASP A 49 23.76 6.41 -20.08
CA ASP A 49 25.04 7.10 -19.98
C ASP A 49 25.78 6.72 -18.69
N LEU A 50 25.06 6.65 -17.56
CA LEU A 50 25.63 6.19 -16.28
C LEU A 50 26.14 4.74 -16.40
N VAL A 51 25.34 3.83 -16.96
CA VAL A 51 25.73 2.42 -17.15
C VAL A 51 26.95 2.27 -18.06
N SER A 52 27.09 3.15 -19.05
CA SER A 52 28.20 3.15 -20.00
C SER A 52 29.46 3.86 -19.45
N ASN A 53 29.44 4.31 -18.20
CA ASN A 53 30.48 5.16 -17.58
C ASN A 53 30.71 6.51 -18.28
N ASN A 54 29.74 7.00 -19.06
CA ASN A 54 29.79 8.31 -19.71
C ASN A 54 29.24 9.43 -18.81
N ALA A 55 28.56 9.08 -17.72
CA ALA A 55 28.01 10.02 -16.76
C ALA A 55 28.10 9.49 -15.32
N VAL A 56 27.92 10.40 -14.37
CA VAL A 56 27.83 10.12 -12.94
C VAL A 56 26.38 10.18 -12.47
N SER A 57 26.06 9.49 -11.37
CA SER A 57 24.71 9.42 -10.81
C SER A 57 24.10 10.79 -10.46
N GLU A 58 24.96 11.75 -10.12
CA GLU A 58 24.63 13.15 -9.86
C GLU A 58 23.83 13.77 -11.02
N LYS A 59 24.20 13.48 -12.28
CA LYS A 59 23.52 14.01 -13.48
C LYS A 59 22.09 13.48 -13.60
N VAL A 60 21.90 12.18 -13.40
CA VAL A 60 20.58 11.51 -13.44
C VAL A 60 19.65 12.08 -12.35
N LEU A 61 20.17 12.27 -11.15
CA LEU A 61 19.36 12.75 -10.02
C LEU A 61 19.12 14.26 -10.10
N PHE A 62 20.07 15.03 -10.60
CA PHE A 62 19.91 16.45 -10.90
C PHE A 62 18.80 16.68 -11.93
N TYR A 63 18.72 15.84 -12.98
CA TYR A 63 17.61 15.84 -13.94
C TYR A 63 16.27 15.66 -13.22
N CYS A 64 16.16 14.63 -12.39
CA CYS A 64 14.95 14.34 -11.61
C CYS A 64 14.54 15.49 -10.68
N SER A 65 15.49 16.14 -10.02
CA SER A 65 15.23 17.23 -9.07
C SER A 65 14.73 18.50 -9.74
N THR A 66 15.40 18.92 -10.81
CA THR A 66 15.21 20.26 -11.40
C THR A 66 14.07 20.29 -12.40
N MET A 67 13.94 19.25 -13.23
CA MET A 67 12.98 19.21 -14.34
C MET A 67 11.54 19.34 -13.85
N LEU A 68 11.19 18.66 -12.75
CA LEU A 68 9.83 18.64 -12.20
C LEU A 68 9.59 19.67 -11.09
N GLN A 69 10.56 20.52 -10.76
CA GLN A 69 10.42 21.51 -9.67
C GLN A 69 9.22 22.44 -9.91
N ARG A 70 8.29 22.52 -8.95
CA ARG A 70 7.07 23.30 -9.11
C ARG A 70 7.33 24.79 -9.09
N ASP A 71 6.70 25.53 -9.99
CA ASP A 71 6.56 26.99 -9.89
C ASP A 71 5.23 27.31 -9.19
N LYS A 72 5.25 28.22 -8.22
CA LYS A 72 4.06 28.57 -7.42
C LYS A 72 2.98 29.22 -8.28
N MET A 73 3.36 30.00 -9.29
CA MET A 73 2.45 30.78 -10.12
C MET A 73 1.84 29.95 -11.27
N ILE A 74 2.42 28.79 -11.58
CA ILE A 74 1.98 27.93 -12.69
C ILE A 74 1.22 26.72 -12.14
N THR A 75 -0.09 26.70 -12.37
CA THR A 75 -0.99 25.66 -11.86
C THR A 75 -1.81 24.96 -12.96
N LYS A 76 -2.14 25.67 -14.06
CA LYS A 76 -2.92 25.10 -15.16
C LYS A 76 -2.09 24.08 -15.95
N GLY A 77 -2.70 22.95 -16.30
CA GLY A 77 -1.99 21.84 -16.96
C GLY A 77 -1.34 22.19 -18.30
N ILE A 78 -1.91 23.13 -19.06
CA ILE A 78 -1.31 23.60 -20.32
C ILE A 78 -0.02 24.40 -20.08
N ASP A 79 -0.02 25.26 -19.06
CA ASP A 79 1.14 26.07 -18.70
C ASP A 79 2.26 25.21 -18.09
N VAL A 80 1.89 24.19 -17.29
CA VAL A 80 2.84 23.19 -16.79
C VAL A 80 3.52 22.46 -17.95
N ARG A 81 2.76 22.03 -18.97
CA ARG A 81 3.35 21.38 -20.17
C ARG A 81 4.31 22.31 -20.92
N ARG A 82 3.97 23.58 -21.08
CA ARG A 82 4.84 24.59 -21.71
C ARG A 82 6.14 24.78 -20.93
N LEU A 83 6.05 24.89 -19.60
CA LEU A 83 7.23 25.03 -18.73
C LEU A 83 8.15 23.81 -18.83
N LEU A 84 7.59 22.60 -18.73
CA LEU A 84 8.38 21.37 -18.85
C LEU A 84 9.04 21.23 -20.22
N LYS A 85 8.37 21.67 -21.30
CA LYS A 85 8.97 21.71 -22.63
C LYS A 85 10.20 22.64 -22.67
N LYS A 86 10.07 23.88 -22.15
CA LYS A 86 11.19 24.82 -22.05
C LYS A 86 12.38 24.19 -21.30
N ARG A 87 12.13 23.53 -20.17
CA ARG A 87 13.19 22.89 -19.37
C ARG A 87 13.85 21.71 -20.09
N LEU A 88 13.08 20.90 -20.81
CA LEU A 88 13.63 19.84 -21.67
C LEU A 88 14.52 20.42 -22.77
N ASP A 89 14.13 21.53 -23.38
CA ASP A 89 14.93 22.19 -24.41
C ASP A 89 16.22 22.79 -23.81
N MET A 90 16.17 23.35 -22.60
CA MET A 90 17.36 23.79 -21.85
C MET A 90 18.31 22.62 -21.55
N TRP A 91 17.77 21.46 -21.16
CA TRP A 91 18.55 20.25 -20.91
C TRP A 91 19.30 19.80 -22.17
N ILE A 92 18.59 19.71 -23.30
CA ILE A 92 19.17 19.30 -24.60
C ILE A 92 20.27 20.27 -25.05
N LYS A 93 20.13 21.57 -24.75
CA LYS A 93 21.12 22.61 -25.05
C LYS A 93 22.30 22.65 -24.05
N GLY A 94 22.30 21.81 -23.01
CA GLY A 94 23.34 21.82 -21.98
C GLY A 94 23.27 23.01 -21.01
N GLN A 95 22.13 23.72 -20.94
CA GLN A 95 21.93 24.89 -20.07
C GLN A 95 21.59 24.47 -18.63
N PHE A 96 22.46 23.66 -18.01
CA PHE A 96 22.21 23.06 -16.71
C PHE A 96 22.18 24.08 -15.56
N ASP A 97 23.06 25.09 -15.60
CA ASP A 97 23.12 26.10 -14.54
C ASP A 97 21.89 27.02 -14.57
N GLU A 98 21.41 27.40 -15.77
CA GLU A 98 20.15 28.13 -15.90
C GLU A 98 18.96 27.32 -15.35
N LEU A 99 18.94 26.01 -15.57
CA LEU A 99 17.91 25.12 -15.05
C LEU A 99 17.96 25.05 -13.50
N LEU A 100 19.17 24.99 -12.91
CA LEU A 100 19.36 25.05 -11.47
C LEU A 100 18.90 26.39 -10.89
N TYR A 101 19.32 27.51 -11.48
CA TYR A 101 18.90 28.86 -11.05
C TYR A 101 17.37 29.01 -11.10
N GLU A 102 16.72 28.51 -12.15
CA GLU A 102 15.25 28.50 -12.22
C GLU A 102 14.64 27.70 -11.08
N ALA A 103 15.16 26.49 -10.81
CA ALA A 103 14.66 25.62 -9.75
C ALA A 103 14.81 26.26 -8.35
N GLU A 104 15.96 26.88 -8.07
CA GLU A 104 16.20 27.62 -6.82
C GLU A 104 15.26 28.81 -6.66
N ARG A 105 15.07 29.60 -7.73
CA ARG A 105 14.13 30.73 -7.75
C ARG A 105 12.71 30.26 -7.41
N CYS A 106 12.24 29.19 -8.06
CA CYS A 106 10.93 28.60 -7.77
C CYS A 106 10.83 28.11 -6.32
N ASN A 107 11.90 27.54 -5.77
CA ASN A 107 11.95 27.04 -4.39
C ASN A 107 11.83 28.16 -3.34
N ARG A 108 12.50 29.32 -3.54
CA ARG A 108 12.43 30.48 -2.63
C ARG A 108 11.01 31.02 -2.46
N GLN A 109 10.17 30.89 -3.49
CA GLN A 109 8.78 31.37 -3.46
C GLN A 109 7.83 30.46 -2.65
N MET A 110 8.29 29.28 -2.21
CA MET A 110 7.46 28.33 -1.47
C MET A 110 7.48 28.59 0.03
N LYS A 111 6.31 28.97 0.58
CA LYS A 111 6.08 29.08 2.02
C LYS A 111 5.93 27.70 2.68
N SER A 112 6.39 27.55 3.92
CA SER A 112 5.92 26.50 4.84
C SER A 112 4.49 26.87 5.25
N ASN A 113 3.55 25.93 5.11
CA ASN A 113 2.19 26.16 5.61
C ASN A 113 2.16 25.74 7.09
N HIS A 114 1.69 26.61 7.97
CA HIS A 114 1.21 26.18 9.28
C HIS A 114 -0.10 25.39 9.10
N ALA A 115 -0.24 24.30 9.85
CA ALA A 115 -1.46 23.49 9.83
C ALA A 115 -2.57 24.19 10.62
N ASP A 116 -3.69 24.45 9.96
CA ASP A 116 -4.97 24.67 10.63
C ASP A 116 -5.38 23.35 11.30
N LEU A 117 -5.61 23.36 12.62
CA LEU A 117 -5.90 22.15 13.41
C LEU A 117 -7.41 21.89 13.59
N SER A 118 -8.28 22.59 12.86
CA SER A 118 -9.72 22.32 12.91
C SER A 118 -10.05 20.85 12.56
N GLU A 119 -11.10 20.30 13.17
CA GLU A 119 -11.54 18.92 12.92
C GLU A 119 -11.87 18.68 11.44
N ASP A 120 -12.50 19.65 10.77
CA ASP A 120 -12.74 19.59 9.33
C ASP A 120 -11.43 19.59 8.52
N HIS A 121 -10.38 20.25 8.99
CA HIS A 121 -9.07 20.16 8.36
C HIS A 121 -8.46 18.76 8.52
N LYS A 122 -8.60 18.15 9.71
CA LYS A 122 -8.12 16.78 9.97
C LYS A 122 -8.80 15.79 9.03
N VAL A 123 -10.12 15.83 8.89
CA VAL A 123 -10.88 14.96 7.98
C VAL A 123 -10.51 15.23 6.52
N ARG A 124 -10.35 16.49 6.11
CA ARG A 124 -9.90 16.83 4.74
C ARG A 124 -8.52 16.26 4.40
N ILE A 125 -7.57 16.27 5.33
CA ILE A 125 -6.26 15.63 5.13
C ILE A 125 -6.41 14.10 5.08
N PHE A 126 -7.19 13.53 6.00
CA PHE A 126 -7.50 12.10 6.02
C PHE A 126 -8.03 11.62 4.66
N THR A 127 -9.11 12.23 4.16
CA THR A 127 -9.69 11.94 2.85
C THR A 127 -8.63 12.04 1.76
N ARG A 128 -7.88 13.14 1.71
CA ARG A 128 -6.83 13.33 0.70
C ARG A 128 -5.79 12.21 0.69
N LEU A 129 -5.36 11.75 1.88
CA LEU A 129 -4.41 10.63 1.99
C LEU A 129 -5.02 9.33 1.48
N VAL A 130 -6.28 9.05 1.82
CA VAL A 130 -7.00 7.86 1.33
C VAL A 130 -7.18 7.90 -0.19
N LEU A 131 -7.57 9.04 -0.76
CA LEU A 131 -7.70 9.23 -2.22
C LEU A 131 -6.37 9.06 -2.97
N GLN A 132 -5.23 9.22 -2.28
CA GLN A 132 -3.88 8.94 -2.80
C GLN A 132 -3.43 7.48 -2.58
N GLY A 133 -4.27 6.64 -1.96
CA GLY A 133 -3.95 5.25 -1.63
C GLY A 133 -3.05 5.06 -0.40
N LYS A 134 -2.87 6.12 0.41
CA LYS A 134 -1.99 6.14 1.61
C LYS A 134 -2.78 5.80 2.89
N LEU A 135 -3.32 4.58 2.93
CA LEU A 135 -4.25 4.15 4.00
C LEU A 135 -3.62 4.13 5.39
N ARG A 136 -2.35 3.71 5.51
CA ARG A 136 -1.66 3.63 6.81
C ARG A 136 -1.38 5.03 7.35
N GLU A 137 -0.93 5.94 6.49
CA GLU A 137 -0.73 7.34 6.84
C GLU A 137 -2.05 8.02 7.21
N ALA A 138 -3.12 7.75 6.46
CA ALA A 138 -4.46 8.26 6.77
C ALA A 138 -4.96 7.74 8.13
N SER A 139 -4.82 6.44 8.40
CA SER A 139 -5.20 5.84 9.67
C SER A 139 -4.45 6.47 10.84
N ARG A 140 -3.12 6.58 10.76
CA ARG A 140 -2.32 7.21 11.82
C ARG A 140 -2.68 8.68 12.03
N TRP A 141 -2.96 9.40 10.94
CA TRP A 141 -3.37 10.81 10.99
C TRP A 141 -4.71 11.00 11.70
N ILE A 142 -5.76 10.28 11.29
CA ILE A 142 -7.11 10.49 11.84
C ILE A 142 -7.26 9.95 13.27
N THR A 143 -6.46 8.96 13.64
CA THR A 143 -6.47 8.36 14.98
C THR A 143 -5.52 9.06 15.96
N GLU A 144 -4.84 10.11 15.52
CA GLU A 144 -3.85 10.87 16.31
C GLU A 144 -2.69 9.99 16.84
N ARG A 145 -2.49 8.81 16.25
CA ARG A 145 -1.38 7.89 16.54
C ARG A 145 -0.11 8.23 15.77
N GLY A 146 -0.02 9.46 15.26
CA GLY A 146 1.24 9.99 14.75
C GLY A 146 2.27 10.00 15.88
N THR A 147 3.53 9.74 15.56
CA THR A 147 4.60 10.28 16.42
C THR A 147 4.48 11.80 16.39
N ASN A 148 5.01 12.54 17.37
CA ASN A 148 4.99 14.03 17.35
C ASN A 148 5.58 14.62 16.05
N GLY A 149 6.20 13.78 15.22
CA GLY A 149 6.25 13.94 13.78
C GLY A 149 7.69 13.78 13.33
N VAL A 150 8.06 14.64 12.39
CA VAL A 150 9.46 14.88 12.04
C VAL A 150 9.94 16.02 12.91
N LEU A 151 11.01 15.77 13.68
CA LEU A 151 11.66 16.80 14.48
C LEU A 151 12.49 17.73 13.59
N ASP A 152 12.46 19.02 13.90
CA ASP A 152 13.43 19.96 13.33
C ASP A 152 14.83 19.58 13.82
N ILE A 153 15.81 19.58 12.94
CA ILE A 153 17.19 19.19 13.29
C ILE A 153 17.84 20.19 14.24
N ASP A 154 17.37 21.43 14.23
CA ASP A 154 17.87 22.51 15.09
C ASP A 154 17.09 22.60 16.42
N ALA A 155 16.06 21.75 16.62
CA ALA A 155 15.33 21.70 17.88
C ALA A 155 16.19 21.12 19.01
N VAL A 156 16.00 21.66 20.22
CA VAL A 156 16.68 21.21 21.45
C VAL A 156 15.84 20.14 22.15
N LEU A 157 16.49 19.03 22.49
CA LEU A 157 15.91 17.91 23.23
C LEU A 157 15.92 18.20 24.75
N ASN A 158 15.18 17.38 25.51
CA ASN A 158 15.07 17.54 26.97
C ASN A 158 16.41 17.42 27.72
N ASP A 159 17.42 16.79 27.12
CA ASP A 159 18.77 16.63 27.66
C ASP A 159 19.72 17.80 27.28
N GLY A 160 19.20 18.84 26.63
CA GLY A 160 19.96 20.01 26.19
C GLY A 160 20.72 19.84 24.87
N THR A 161 20.73 18.63 24.28
CA THR A 161 21.37 18.40 22.97
C THR A 161 20.46 18.79 21.81
N THR A 162 21.04 19.16 20.67
CA THR A 162 20.24 19.37 19.45
C THR A 162 19.85 18.02 18.83
N VAL A 163 18.73 17.99 18.10
CA VAL A 163 18.34 16.82 17.30
C VAL A 163 19.46 16.42 16.32
N LEU A 164 20.15 17.39 15.72
CA LEU A 164 21.29 17.14 14.83
C LEU A 164 22.44 16.43 15.56
N ASP A 165 22.76 16.81 16.79
CA ASP A 165 23.83 16.17 17.57
C ASP A 165 23.42 14.76 18.01
N ALA A 166 22.16 14.57 18.40
CA ALA A 166 21.59 13.24 18.66
C ALA A 166 21.57 12.34 17.40
N LEU A 167 21.47 12.92 16.20
CA LEU A 167 21.61 12.19 14.95
C LEU A 167 23.08 11.86 14.64
N LYS A 168 24.01 12.80 14.85
CA LYS A 168 25.45 12.58 14.65
C LYS A 168 25.97 11.47 15.56
N SER A 169 25.56 11.45 16.83
CA SER A 169 25.99 10.41 17.78
C SER A 169 25.56 9.00 17.38
N LYS A 170 24.52 8.87 16.54
CA LYS A 170 24.05 7.58 15.99
C LYS A 170 24.80 7.13 14.75
N HIS A 171 25.66 7.96 14.17
CA HIS A 171 26.46 7.63 12.99
C HIS A 171 27.96 7.71 13.34
N PRO A 172 28.49 6.69 14.04
CA PRO A 172 29.88 6.70 14.45
C PRO A 172 30.83 6.64 13.25
N PRO A 173 32.12 7.02 13.44
CA PRO A 173 33.15 6.67 12.48
C PRO A 173 33.23 5.16 12.32
N GLN A 174 33.75 4.71 11.19
CA GLN A 174 34.03 3.30 10.98
C GLN A 174 35.10 2.84 11.96
N LYS A 175 34.93 1.62 12.49
CA LYS A 175 35.90 0.96 13.36
C LYS A 175 36.78 -0.01 12.58
N ASP A 176 37.99 -0.24 13.07
CA ASP A 176 38.83 -1.33 12.60
C ASP A 176 38.25 -2.66 13.11
N PRO A 177 37.84 -3.57 12.22
CA PRO A 177 37.25 -4.84 12.63
C PRO A 177 38.32 -5.80 13.15
N ASP A 178 37.94 -6.61 14.15
CA ASP A 178 38.81 -7.67 14.65
C ASP A 178 39.04 -8.73 13.55
N PRO A 179 40.29 -9.11 13.23
CA PRO A 179 40.56 -10.12 12.20
C PRO A 179 39.93 -11.49 12.47
N THR A 180 39.68 -11.84 13.74
CA THR A 180 39.17 -13.16 14.15
C THR A 180 37.71 -13.40 13.77
N VAL A 181 36.93 -12.33 13.54
CA VAL A 181 35.52 -12.46 13.16
C VAL A 181 35.30 -12.60 11.66
N PHE A 182 36.34 -12.46 10.84
CA PHE A 182 36.23 -12.72 9.41
C PHE A 182 36.16 -14.22 9.16
N LEU A 183 35.05 -14.68 8.55
CA LEU A 183 34.92 -16.06 8.08
C LEU A 183 36.12 -16.46 7.23
N GLN A 184 36.80 -17.53 7.66
CA GLN A 184 37.87 -18.15 6.89
C GLN A 184 37.25 -19.06 5.82
N CYS A 185 37.68 -18.90 4.58
CA CYS A 185 37.14 -19.65 3.45
C CYS A 185 38.26 -19.89 2.45
N GLU A 186 38.72 -21.15 2.34
CA GLU A 186 39.80 -21.53 1.42
C GLU A 186 39.37 -21.33 -0.04
N ASN A 187 38.13 -21.72 -0.37
CA ASN A 187 37.56 -21.60 -1.71
C ASN A 187 36.35 -20.69 -1.69
N LEU A 188 36.54 -19.44 -2.12
CA LEU A 188 35.45 -18.47 -2.18
C LEU A 188 34.33 -18.94 -3.13
N PRO A 189 33.06 -18.90 -2.72
CA PRO A 189 31.93 -19.24 -3.58
C PRO A 189 31.93 -18.43 -4.87
N LEU A 190 31.44 -19.02 -5.97
CA LEU A 190 31.35 -18.34 -7.26
C LEU A 190 30.33 -17.19 -7.19
N MET A 191 30.73 -16.00 -7.61
CA MET A 191 29.81 -14.87 -7.80
C MET A 191 29.14 -15.00 -9.17
N VAL A 192 28.06 -15.79 -9.23
CA VAL A 192 27.26 -15.93 -10.44
C VAL A 192 26.63 -14.58 -10.80
N ASP A 193 26.69 -14.22 -12.09
CA ASP A 193 26.05 -13.00 -12.59
C ASP A 193 24.54 -13.06 -12.44
N VAL A 194 23.97 -11.95 -11.99
CA VAL A 194 22.53 -11.78 -11.85
C VAL A 194 22.00 -11.14 -13.12
N ASP A 195 21.17 -11.88 -13.85
CA ASP A 195 20.43 -11.34 -14.98
C ASP A 195 19.13 -10.67 -14.51
N VAL A 196 18.89 -9.47 -15.03
CA VAL A 196 17.77 -8.63 -14.64
C VAL A 196 17.00 -8.27 -15.90
N ALA A 197 15.77 -8.73 -16.07
CA ALA A 197 14.95 -8.41 -17.24
C ALA A 197 14.02 -7.21 -17.00
N CYS A 198 13.51 -6.63 -18.09
CA CYS A 198 12.44 -5.62 -18.07
C CYS A 198 11.25 -6.03 -17.17
N GLY A 199 10.85 -7.30 -17.26
CA GLY A 199 9.74 -7.85 -16.50
C GLY A 199 9.99 -7.88 -14.98
N HIS A 200 11.25 -8.02 -14.55
CA HIS A 200 11.61 -7.92 -13.13
C HIS A 200 11.39 -6.49 -12.62
N ILE A 201 11.86 -5.49 -13.37
CA ILE A 201 11.65 -4.08 -13.03
C ILE A 201 10.16 -3.74 -13.02
N GLU A 202 9.39 -4.24 -13.99
CA GLU A 202 7.95 -4.03 -14.04
C GLU A 202 7.24 -4.60 -12.80
N LYS A 203 7.57 -5.84 -12.41
CA LYS A 203 7.02 -6.52 -11.23
C LYS A 203 7.28 -5.71 -9.95
N VAL A 204 8.50 -5.21 -9.76
CA VAL A 204 8.87 -4.40 -8.59
C VAL A 204 8.24 -3.00 -8.63
N SER A 205 8.16 -2.38 -9.82
CA SER A 205 7.58 -1.04 -9.99
C SER A 205 6.14 -0.99 -9.50
N ARG A 206 5.34 -2.03 -9.78
CA ARG A 206 3.93 -2.12 -9.36
C ARG A 206 3.76 -2.11 -7.84
N THR A 207 4.74 -2.60 -7.09
CA THR A 207 4.70 -2.68 -5.62
C THR A 207 5.47 -1.56 -4.92
N LEU A 208 6.10 -0.65 -5.68
CA LEU A 208 6.93 0.42 -5.14
C LEU A 208 6.11 1.33 -4.19
N ARG A 209 6.67 1.65 -3.02
CA ARG A 209 6.06 2.55 -2.02
C ARG A 209 7.17 3.37 -1.37
N GLY A 210 6.81 4.39 -0.61
CA GLY A 210 7.75 5.22 0.14
C GLY A 210 7.91 6.64 -0.39
N SER A 211 8.47 7.48 0.46
CA SER A 211 8.67 8.90 0.20
C SER A 211 9.90 9.15 -0.70
N ALA A 212 10.04 10.39 -1.16
CA ALA A 212 11.16 10.81 -1.98
C ALA A 212 12.50 10.71 -1.25
N GLY A 213 13.55 10.40 -2.01
CA GLY A 213 14.95 10.54 -1.59
C GLY A 213 15.43 12.00 -1.66
N PRO A 214 16.76 12.21 -1.69
CA PRO A 214 17.37 13.52 -1.88
C PRO A 214 16.84 14.25 -3.12
N SER A 215 16.66 13.54 -4.24
CA SER A 215 16.25 14.16 -5.51
C SER A 215 14.84 14.74 -5.52
N GLY A 216 13.99 14.42 -4.54
CA GLY A 216 12.63 14.91 -4.45
C GLY A 216 11.57 14.08 -5.19
N THR A 217 11.99 13.14 -6.05
CA THR A 217 11.06 12.22 -6.75
C THR A 217 10.65 11.06 -5.84
N ASP A 218 9.34 10.80 -5.70
CA ASP A 218 8.80 9.74 -4.84
C ASP A 218 8.41 8.47 -5.61
N SER A 219 8.03 7.42 -4.88
CA SER A 219 7.71 6.12 -5.47
C SER A 219 6.49 6.15 -6.41
N GLU A 220 5.54 7.08 -6.22
CA GLU A 220 4.40 7.24 -7.12
C GLU A 220 4.81 7.90 -8.44
N SER A 221 5.70 8.88 -8.38
CA SER A 221 6.31 9.49 -9.56
C SER A 221 7.08 8.45 -10.39
N TRP A 222 7.92 7.64 -9.73
CA TRP A 222 8.65 6.56 -10.41
C TRP A 222 7.72 5.49 -11.00
N LYS A 223 6.64 5.12 -10.30
CA LYS A 223 5.59 4.26 -10.90
C LYS A 223 5.01 4.86 -12.16
N CYS A 224 4.74 6.17 -12.16
CA CYS A 224 4.24 6.86 -13.34
C CYS A 224 5.24 6.74 -14.50
N PHE A 225 6.51 7.05 -14.27
CA PHE A 225 7.56 7.01 -15.29
C PHE A 225 7.72 5.61 -15.88
N LEU A 226 7.70 4.58 -15.01
CA LEU A 226 7.97 3.19 -15.36
C LEU A 226 6.76 2.44 -15.92
N LEU A 227 5.53 2.93 -15.78
CA LEU A 227 4.32 2.15 -16.13
C LEU A 227 3.31 2.87 -17.02
N ARG A 228 3.34 4.21 -17.16
CA ARG A 228 2.23 4.97 -17.78
C ARG A 228 2.50 5.53 -19.19
N TYR A 229 3.70 5.37 -19.75
CA TYR A 229 4.11 5.99 -21.02
C TYR A 229 4.41 4.99 -22.15
N GLY A 230 3.74 3.83 -22.14
CA GLY A 230 3.83 2.82 -23.22
C GLY A 230 5.26 2.34 -23.48
N ALA A 231 5.69 2.34 -24.75
CA ALA A 231 7.03 1.92 -25.16
C ALA A 231 8.16 2.75 -24.51
N HIS A 232 7.93 4.02 -24.16
CA HIS A 232 8.93 4.83 -23.45
C HIS A 232 9.16 4.35 -22.03
N SER A 233 8.08 3.99 -21.33
CA SER A 233 8.18 3.34 -20.02
C SER A 233 8.88 1.98 -20.11
N ALA A 234 8.65 1.21 -21.18
CA ALA A 234 9.35 -0.06 -21.40
C ALA A 234 10.86 0.14 -21.55
N ARG A 235 11.29 1.09 -22.40
CA ARG A 235 12.72 1.44 -22.54
C ARG A 235 13.35 1.93 -21.23
N LEU A 236 12.62 2.72 -20.44
CA LEU A 236 13.11 3.13 -19.12
C LEU A 236 13.29 1.92 -18.19
N ARG A 237 12.37 0.94 -18.21
CA ARG A 237 12.53 -0.30 -17.44
C ARG A 237 13.75 -1.09 -17.90
N ASP A 238 14.04 -1.15 -19.20
CA ASP A 238 15.24 -1.79 -19.73
C ASP A 238 16.52 -1.08 -19.27
N ALA A 239 16.56 0.26 -19.29
CA ALA A 239 17.68 1.04 -18.78
C ALA A 239 17.92 0.82 -17.27
N VAL A 240 16.85 0.77 -16.46
CA VAL A 240 16.94 0.44 -15.03
C VAL A 240 17.41 -1.01 -14.83
N ALA A 241 16.99 -1.94 -15.68
CA ALA A 241 17.47 -3.32 -15.64
C ALA A 241 18.99 -3.37 -15.94
N SER A 242 19.46 -2.64 -16.95
CA SER A 242 20.88 -2.46 -17.25
C SER A 242 21.65 -1.86 -16.07
N LEU A 243 21.12 -0.82 -15.43
CA LEU A 243 21.72 -0.24 -14.22
C LEU A 243 21.81 -1.26 -13.08
N THR A 244 20.77 -2.08 -12.90
CA THR A 244 20.78 -3.11 -11.86
C THR A 244 21.84 -4.18 -12.16
N ARG A 245 21.99 -4.63 -13.41
CA ARG A 245 23.06 -5.57 -13.82
C ARG A 245 24.45 -4.95 -13.63
N TYR A 246 24.64 -3.70 -14.02
CA TYR A 246 25.89 -2.96 -13.84
C TYR A 246 26.32 -2.93 -12.36
N LEU A 247 25.38 -2.64 -11.45
CA LEU A 247 25.61 -2.65 -10.01
C LEU A 247 25.78 -4.07 -9.43
N ALA A 248 25.13 -5.08 -10.00
CA ALA A 248 25.14 -6.46 -9.49
C ALA A 248 26.33 -7.30 -9.98
N ASN A 249 26.88 -6.98 -11.14
CA ASN A 249 27.85 -7.83 -11.83
C ASN A 249 29.25 -7.21 -11.94
N GLY A 250 29.42 -5.92 -11.62
CA GLY A 250 30.73 -5.23 -11.63
C GLY A 250 31.10 -4.64 -10.28
N ILE A 251 32.36 -4.20 -10.14
CA ILE A 251 32.77 -3.27 -9.09
C ILE A 251 32.77 -1.87 -9.70
N VAL A 252 31.94 -0.99 -9.17
CA VAL A 252 31.67 0.32 -9.75
C VAL A 252 32.46 1.39 -9.00
N PRO A 253 33.16 2.31 -9.69
CA PRO A 253 33.83 3.43 -9.02
C PRO A 253 32.85 4.24 -8.17
N TRP A 254 33.20 4.49 -6.90
CA TRP A 254 32.32 5.18 -5.95
C TRP A 254 31.81 6.54 -6.47
N ASN A 255 32.68 7.32 -7.11
CA ASN A 255 32.32 8.63 -7.68
C ASN A 255 31.17 8.54 -8.72
N ASN A 256 31.05 7.42 -9.43
CA ASN A 256 29.98 7.25 -10.43
C ASN A 256 28.61 7.04 -9.79
N ILE A 257 28.54 6.55 -8.55
CA ILE A 257 27.29 6.13 -7.89
C ILE A 257 27.06 6.80 -6.52
N ARG A 258 27.88 7.77 -6.14
CA ARG A 258 27.80 8.45 -4.84
C ARG A 258 26.43 9.07 -4.59
N ALA A 259 25.90 9.83 -5.55
CA ALA A 259 24.58 10.44 -5.42
C ALA A 259 23.44 9.42 -5.45
N LEU A 260 23.58 8.32 -6.20
CA LEU A 260 22.61 7.21 -6.19
C LEU A 260 22.44 6.60 -4.78
N ASN A 261 23.53 6.54 -4.01
CA ASN A 261 23.54 6.00 -2.64
C ASN A 261 23.27 7.06 -1.55
N ALA A 262 23.12 8.34 -1.92
CA ALA A 262 22.80 9.39 -0.97
C ALA A 262 21.42 9.21 -0.33
N ARG A 263 21.25 9.75 0.88
CA ARG A 263 20.05 9.59 1.71
C ARG A 263 19.50 10.94 2.12
N ARG A 264 18.17 11.05 2.16
CA ARG A 264 17.49 12.17 2.80
C ARG A 264 17.28 11.83 4.27
N GLY A 265 17.94 12.58 5.15
CA GLY A 265 17.80 12.47 6.60
C GLY A 265 16.44 12.97 7.08
N VAL A 266 15.80 12.18 7.92
CA VAL A 266 14.56 12.51 8.63
C VAL A 266 14.72 12.10 10.10
N ALA A 267 14.56 13.06 11.01
CA ALA A 267 14.53 12.80 12.44
C ALA A 267 13.08 12.47 12.85
N LEU A 268 12.79 11.22 13.17
CA LEU A 268 11.48 10.86 13.73
C LEU A 268 11.54 10.90 15.25
N ASP A 269 10.51 11.44 15.88
CA ASP A 269 10.39 11.39 17.34
C ASP A 269 10.18 9.94 17.81
N LYS A 270 11.05 9.48 18.72
CA LYS A 270 11.01 8.15 19.35
C LYS A 270 10.25 8.16 20.68
N CYS A 271 10.00 9.32 21.29
CA CYS A 271 9.32 9.50 22.59
C CYS A 271 9.74 8.48 23.68
N PRO A 272 10.87 8.69 24.39
CA PRO A 272 11.86 9.76 24.22
C PRO A 272 12.93 9.45 23.17
N GLY A 273 13.58 10.51 22.67
CA GLY A 273 14.76 10.43 21.79
C GLY A 273 14.45 10.52 20.29
N VAL A 274 15.48 10.31 19.47
CA VAL A 274 15.41 10.51 17.99
C VAL A 274 15.64 9.19 17.25
N ARG A 275 14.83 8.89 16.24
CA ARG A 275 15.06 7.79 15.29
C ARG A 275 15.60 8.33 13.96
N PRO A 276 16.84 8.00 13.56
CA PRO A 276 17.43 8.46 12.30
C PRO A 276 16.88 7.65 11.13
N ILE A 277 16.24 8.31 10.16
CA ILE A 277 15.82 7.66 8.92
C ILE A 277 16.61 8.24 7.75
N GLY A 278 17.25 7.36 6.97
CA GLY A 278 17.95 7.69 5.73
C GLY A 278 17.15 7.26 4.51
N VAL A 279 16.27 8.12 4.00
CA VAL A 279 15.46 7.79 2.81
C VAL A 279 16.32 7.85 1.56
N GLY A 280 16.71 6.70 1.00
CA GLY A 280 17.51 6.61 -0.23
C GLY A 280 16.77 7.06 -1.49
N GLU A 281 17.48 7.17 -2.61
CA GLU A 281 16.86 7.47 -3.91
C GLU A 281 15.87 6.37 -4.34
N CYS A 282 14.74 6.77 -4.94
CA CYS A 282 13.76 5.81 -5.45
C CYS A 282 14.36 4.85 -6.48
N LEU A 283 15.28 5.35 -7.33
CA LEU A 283 16.01 4.54 -8.30
C LEU A 283 16.86 3.46 -7.62
N GLN A 284 17.65 3.82 -6.61
CA GLN A 284 18.46 2.84 -5.86
C GLN A 284 17.58 1.83 -5.13
N ARG A 285 16.49 2.26 -4.50
CA ARG A 285 15.55 1.35 -3.83
C ARG A 285 14.85 0.41 -4.82
N LEU A 286 14.59 0.86 -6.05
CA LEU A 286 14.05 0.02 -7.11
C LEU A 286 15.05 -1.08 -7.49
N CYS A 287 16.32 -0.72 -7.75
CA CYS A 287 17.39 -1.69 -8.02
C CYS A 287 17.57 -2.68 -6.85
N ALA A 288 17.64 -2.18 -5.61
CA ALA A 288 17.79 -3.01 -4.41
C ALA A 288 16.61 -3.99 -4.23
N LYS A 289 15.37 -3.55 -4.44
CA LYS A 289 14.19 -4.44 -4.39
C LYS A 289 14.19 -5.47 -5.51
N THR A 290 14.74 -5.14 -6.68
CA THR A 290 14.94 -6.12 -7.76
C THR A 290 15.98 -7.16 -7.38
N MET A 291 17.04 -6.78 -6.67
CA MET A 291 17.99 -7.75 -6.12
C MET A 291 17.34 -8.67 -5.10
N VAL A 292 16.55 -8.13 -4.16
CA VAL A 292 15.77 -8.96 -3.21
C VAL A 292 14.85 -9.95 -3.94
N LEU A 293 14.21 -9.54 -5.03
CA LEU A 293 13.37 -10.43 -5.83
C LEU A 293 14.14 -11.61 -6.44
N LEU A 294 15.42 -11.42 -6.82
CA LEU A 294 16.19 -12.38 -7.59
C LEU A 294 17.15 -13.24 -6.75
N THR A 295 17.59 -12.71 -5.62
CA THR A 295 18.60 -13.34 -4.75
C THR A 295 18.13 -13.47 -3.30
N GLY A 296 16.92 -13.01 -2.97
CA GLY A 296 16.40 -13.05 -1.60
C GLY A 296 16.17 -14.47 -1.07
N GLU A 297 15.85 -15.43 -1.94
CA GLU A 297 15.73 -16.84 -1.56
C GLU A 297 17.09 -17.42 -1.11
N ASP A 298 18.21 -16.97 -1.70
CA ASP A 298 19.55 -17.44 -1.33
C ASP A 298 19.87 -17.11 0.15
N VAL A 299 19.65 -15.85 0.56
CA VAL A 299 19.90 -15.42 1.95
C VAL A 299 18.87 -16.01 2.92
N GLN A 300 17.65 -16.24 2.46
CA GLN A 300 16.63 -16.92 3.26
C GLN A 300 17.05 -18.37 3.58
N GLU A 301 17.58 -19.09 2.59
CA GLU A 301 18.06 -20.47 2.74
C GLU A 301 19.34 -20.54 3.57
N GLU A 302 20.17 -19.50 3.55
CA GLU A 302 21.37 -19.42 4.39
C GLU A 302 21.01 -19.10 5.86
N CYS A 303 20.12 -18.14 6.11
CA CYS A 303 19.75 -17.73 7.46
C CYS A 303 18.78 -18.69 8.17
N ARG A 304 17.83 -19.32 7.45
CA ARG A 304 16.84 -20.27 8.01
C ARG A 304 16.17 -19.74 9.29
N ALA A 305 16.00 -20.59 10.30
CA ALA A 305 15.46 -20.22 11.61
C ALA A 305 16.47 -19.46 12.49
N ASP A 306 17.76 -19.44 12.13
CA ASP A 306 18.81 -18.79 12.92
C ASP A 306 18.64 -17.27 12.91
N GLN A 307 18.14 -16.71 11.80
CA GLN A 307 17.85 -15.29 11.68
C GLN A 307 16.58 -15.05 10.84
N ILE A 308 15.48 -14.84 11.55
CA ILE A 308 14.14 -14.83 10.96
C ILE A 308 13.89 -13.59 10.10
N CYS A 309 14.63 -12.49 10.32
CA CYS A 309 14.47 -11.26 9.54
C CYS A 309 14.96 -11.40 8.08
N ALA A 310 15.58 -12.52 7.71
CA ALA A 310 15.98 -12.85 6.33
C ALA A 310 14.80 -13.13 5.38
N GLY A 311 13.56 -12.86 5.81
CA GLY A 311 12.36 -12.97 4.98
C GLY A 311 11.59 -14.28 5.15
N ILE A 312 11.80 -15.01 6.25
CA ILE A 312 11.05 -16.24 6.56
C ILE A 312 9.55 -15.92 6.60
N LYS A 313 8.77 -16.68 5.81
CA LYS A 313 7.33 -16.47 5.69
C LYS A 313 6.65 -16.71 7.03
N SER A 314 5.84 -15.76 7.48
CA SER A 314 5.20 -15.79 8.80
C SER A 314 6.18 -15.91 9.98
N GLY A 315 7.45 -15.54 9.77
CA GLY A 315 8.54 -15.76 10.72
C GLY A 315 8.30 -15.20 12.12
N ILE A 316 7.76 -13.98 12.23
CA ILE A 316 7.42 -13.35 13.52
C ILE A 316 6.39 -14.19 14.29
N GLU A 317 5.34 -14.66 13.62
CA GLU A 317 4.29 -15.46 14.25
C GLU A 317 4.87 -16.81 14.71
N GLY A 318 5.69 -17.46 13.87
CA GLY A 318 6.36 -18.70 14.25
C GLY A 318 7.35 -18.55 15.40
N ALA A 319 8.08 -17.42 15.47
CA ALA A 319 8.95 -17.09 16.59
C ALA A 319 8.17 -16.96 17.90
N ILE A 320 7.08 -16.20 17.88
CA ILE A 320 6.22 -16.02 19.06
C ILE A 320 5.64 -17.35 19.52
N HIS A 321 5.08 -18.14 18.61
CA HIS A 321 4.49 -19.45 18.94
C HIS A 321 5.53 -20.43 19.48
N GLY A 322 6.71 -20.47 18.86
CA GLY A 322 7.84 -21.28 19.32
C GLY A 322 8.23 -20.91 20.74
N ILE A 323 8.57 -19.65 20.97
CA ILE A 323 8.99 -19.15 22.29
C ILE A 323 7.91 -19.35 23.35
N SER A 324 6.67 -18.96 23.06
CA SER A 324 5.54 -19.10 24.00
C SER A 324 5.30 -20.56 24.38
N SER A 325 5.44 -21.50 23.44
CA SER A 325 5.20 -22.92 23.73
C SER A 325 6.28 -23.58 24.57
N ILE A 326 7.50 -23.04 24.59
CA ILE A 326 8.64 -23.58 25.36
C ILE A 326 8.70 -22.95 26.76
N PHE A 327 8.32 -21.68 26.89
CA PHE A 327 8.32 -20.97 28.18
C PHE A 327 7.53 -21.70 29.28
N HIS A 328 6.49 -22.46 28.90
CA HIS A 328 5.65 -23.23 29.82
C HIS A 328 6.19 -24.63 30.13
N GLU A 329 7.30 -25.05 29.53
CA GLU A 329 7.93 -26.36 29.80
C GLU A 329 8.66 -26.32 31.16
N GLU A 330 8.74 -27.47 31.84
CA GLU A 330 9.35 -27.59 33.18
C GLU A 330 10.86 -27.28 33.17
N GLU A 331 11.54 -27.65 32.08
CA GLU A 331 12.97 -27.41 31.88
C GLU A 331 13.33 -25.95 31.54
N THR A 332 12.34 -25.08 31.40
CA THR A 332 12.55 -23.66 31.12
C THR A 332 12.26 -22.82 32.36
N ASP A 333 13.29 -22.14 32.86
CA ASP A 333 13.18 -21.27 34.04
C ASP A 333 12.81 -19.83 33.65
N GLY A 334 13.30 -19.37 32.50
CA GLY A 334 13.07 -18.01 32.03
C GLY A 334 13.43 -17.75 30.58
N LEU A 335 13.13 -16.54 30.12
CA LEU A 335 13.39 -16.01 28.79
C LEU A 335 14.08 -14.64 28.91
N LEU A 336 15.34 -14.56 28.51
CA LEU A 336 16.07 -13.30 28.39
C LEU A 336 15.81 -12.67 27.02
N ILE A 337 15.31 -11.44 27.01
CA ILE A 337 15.10 -10.60 25.83
C ILE A 337 16.11 -9.46 25.89
N VAL A 338 16.98 -9.38 24.89
CA VAL A 338 18.12 -8.44 24.88
C VAL A 338 17.80 -7.23 24.02
N ASP A 339 18.05 -6.03 24.55
CA ASP A 339 18.05 -4.78 23.79
C ASP A 339 19.48 -4.50 23.27
N ALA A 340 19.61 -4.14 22.00
CA ALA A 340 20.90 -3.84 21.38
C ALA A 340 21.02 -2.36 21.01
N LYS A 341 22.17 -1.76 21.35
CA LYS A 341 22.41 -0.33 21.11
C LYS A 341 22.56 -0.05 19.62
N ASN A 342 21.68 0.78 19.04
CA ASN A 342 21.87 1.41 17.72
C ASN A 342 22.28 0.42 16.60
N ALA A 343 21.78 -0.81 16.66
CA ALA A 343 22.34 -1.98 15.98
C ALA A 343 22.67 -1.78 14.49
N PHE A 344 21.69 -1.31 13.70
CA PHE A 344 21.86 -1.09 12.26
C PHE A 344 23.03 -0.15 11.91
N ASN A 345 23.25 0.92 12.68
CA ASN A 345 24.27 1.93 12.35
C ASN A 345 25.67 1.57 12.86
N ILE A 346 25.80 0.54 13.69
CA ILE A 346 27.07 0.18 14.34
C ILE A 346 27.53 -1.26 14.03
N LEU A 347 26.76 -2.01 13.24
CA LEU A 347 27.22 -3.25 12.61
C LEU A 347 28.55 -3.00 11.90
N SER A 348 29.53 -3.88 12.09
CA SER A 348 30.80 -3.80 11.38
C SER A 348 30.59 -3.99 9.88
N ARG A 349 30.65 -2.91 9.11
CA ARG A 349 30.37 -2.93 7.67
C ARG A 349 31.39 -3.77 6.88
N PRO A 350 32.71 -3.70 7.13
CA PRO A 350 33.66 -4.56 6.43
C PRO A 350 33.40 -6.04 6.68
N VAL A 351 33.12 -6.41 7.93
CA VAL A 351 32.81 -7.79 8.34
C VAL A 351 31.51 -8.26 7.69
N ALA A 352 30.45 -7.45 7.73
CA ALA A 352 29.17 -7.79 7.11
C ALA A 352 29.26 -7.96 5.58
N LEU A 353 30.04 -7.12 4.89
CA LEU A 353 30.28 -7.27 3.45
C LEU A 353 31.11 -8.51 3.13
N TRP A 354 32.08 -8.86 3.97
CA TRP A 354 32.83 -10.11 3.84
C TRP A 354 31.95 -11.34 4.06
N HIS A 355 31.10 -11.33 5.09
CA HIS A 355 30.12 -12.38 5.33
C HIS A 355 29.17 -12.52 4.16
N ALA A 356 28.65 -11.42 3.62
CA ALA A 356 27.82 -11.46 2.41
C ALA A 356 28.56 -12.01 1.19
N ARG A 357 29.88 -11.78 1.04
CA ARG A 357 30.68 -12.37 -0.06
C ARG A 357 30.69 -13.89 -0.02
N ILE A 358 30.70 -14.49 1.16
CA ILE A 358 30.75 -15.94 1.35
C ILE A 358 29.34 -16.52 1.39
N LEU A 359 28.48 -15.96 2.22
CA LEU A 359 27.15 -16.48 2.56
C LEU A 359 26.06 -16.05 1.56
N TRP A 360 26.28 -14.97 0.80
CA TRP A 360 25.30 -14.46 -0.18
C TRP A 360 25.97 -13.95 -1.48
N PRO A 361 26.75 -14.81 -2.18
CA PRO A 361 27.67 -14.39 -3.23
C PRO A 361 26.98 -13.71 -4.42
N ARG A 362 25.73 -14.09 -4.74
CA ARG A 362 24.94 -13.50 -5.84
C ARG A 362 24.58 -12.03 -5.61
N CYS A 363 24.47 -11.58 -4.36
CA CYS A 363 24.17 -10.18 -4.04
C CYS A 363 25.41 -9.37 -3.60
N ALA A 364 26.52 -10.05 -3.30
CA ALA A 364 27.71 -9.46 -2.69
C ALA A 364 28.26 -8.24 -3.44
N ARG A 365 28.36 -8.29 -4.77
CA ARG A 365 28.83 -7.15 -5.59
C ARG A 365 27.89 -5.94 -5.51
N PHE A 366 26.57 -6.16 -5.52
CA PHE A 366 25.60 -5.08 -5.36
C PHE A 366 25.71 -4.44 -3.97
N LEU A 367 25.81 -5.27 -2.92
CA LEU A 367 26.00 -4.80 -1.55
C LEU A 367 27.30 -4.02 -1.39
N PHE A 368 28.40 -4.53 -1.96
CA PHE A 368 29.66 -3.81 -2.01
C PHE A 368 29.48 -2.45 -2.67
N ASN A 369 28.88 -2.37 -3.86
CA ASN A 369 28.67 -1.10 -4.55
C ASN A 369 27.76 -0.13 -3.77
N ALA A 370 26.78 -0.62 -3.02
CA ALA A 370 25.88 0.19 -2.20
C ALA A 370 26.55 0.71 -0.91
N TYR A 371 27.55 0.01 -0.37
CA TYR A 371 28.14 0.28 0.95
C TYR A 371 29.66 0.53 0.94
N GLN A 372 30.33 0.52 -0.22
CA GLN A 372 31.80 0.68 -0.31
C GLN A 372 32.30 2.08 0.10
N GLY A 373 31.45 3.09 0.11
CA GLY A 373 31.82 4.48 0.44
C GLY A 373 30.92 5.13 1.48
N TYR A 374 31.26 6.37 1.85
CA TYR A 374 30.52 7.13 2.86
C TYR A 374 29.29 7.80 2.25
N SER A 375 28.14 7.15 2.38
CA SER A 375 26.87 7.71 1.91
C SER A 375 26.55 9.03 2.63
N ILE A 376 26.26 10.07 1.84
CA ILE A 376 25.92 11.40 2.36
C ILE A 376 24.44 11.42 2.75
N ILE A 377 24.16 11.82 3.99
CA ILE A 377 22.82 12.07 4.51
C ILE A 377 22.60 13.58 4.49
N VAL A 378 21.66 14.02 3.65
CA VAL A 378 21.28 15.43 3.48
C VAL A 378 19.96 15.74 4.19
N PHE A 379 19.87 16.89 4.84
CA PHE A 379 18.64 17.35 5.48
C PHE A 379 17.99 18.44 4.65
N ARG A 380 16.68 18.32 4.39
CA ARG A 380 15.95 19.37 3.68
C ARG A 380 15.93 20.64 4.52
N ASN A 381 16.13 21.79 3.88
CA ASN A 381 16.21 23.12 4.51
C ASN A 381 17.43 23.35 5.41
N SER A 382 18.43 22.48 5.40
CA SER A 382 19.68 22.71 6.11
C SER A 382 20.89 22.58 5.18
N THR A 383 21.98 23.24 5.56
CA THR A 383 23.30 23.05 4.94
C THR A 383 24.07 21.90 5.59
N SER A 384 23.62 21.43 6.76
CA SER A 384 24.24 20.33 7.49
C SER A 384 24.09 19.00 6.77
N THR A 385 25.12 18.16 6.88
CA THR A 385 25.15 16.79 6.35
C THR A 385 25.78 15.83 7.35
N ILE A 386 25.39 14.56 7.30
CA ILE A 386 26.01 13.47 8.07
C ILE A 386 26.57 12.44 7.08
N LEU A 387 27.69 11.80 7.43
CA LEU A 387 28.23 10.68 6.66
C LEU A 387 27.88 9.36 7.35
N SER A 388 27.31 8.41 6.60
CA SER A 388 27.11 7.04 7.07
C SER A 388 28.40 6.24 6.88
N ARG A 389 29.22 6.14 7.93
CA ARG A 389 30.55 5.52 7.88
C ARG A 389 30.59 4.07 8.37
N GLU A 390 29.67 3.70 9.25
CA GLU A 390 29.54 2.34 9.77
C GLU A 390 28.12 1.80 9.54
N GLY A 391 27.95 0.49 9.68
CA GLY A 391 26.65 -0.16 9.62
C GLY A 391 25.93 -0.06 8.28
N THR A 392 24.63 -0.34 8.32
CA THR A 392 23.71 -0.30 7.19
C THR A 392 22.78 0.92 7.29
N SER A 393 22.30 1.41 6.14
CA SER A 393 21.44 2.59 6.10
C SER A 393 19.97 2.24 6.38
N GLN A 394 19.42 2.76 7.47
CA GLN A 394 17.99 2.60 7.79
C GLN A 394 17.10 3.23 6.70
N GLY A 395 16.33 2.39 5.99
CA GLY A 395 15.48 2.78 4.86
C GLY A 395 15.92 2.19 3.52
N ASP A 396 17.10 1.55 3.46
CA ASP A 396 17.52 0.73 2.32
C ASP A 396 16.77 -0.62 2.33
N PRO A 397 16.17 -1.06 1.20
CA PRO A 397 15.56 -2.39 1.08
C PRO A 397 16.45 -3.58 1.44
N LEU A 398 17.78 -3.47 1.29
CA LEU A 398 18.75 -4.53 1.58
C LEU A 398 19.36 -4.45 2.98
N ALA A 399 19.19 -3.34 3.71
CA ALA A 399 19.85 -3.12 5.01
C ALA A 399 19.57 -4.24 6.01
N MET A 400 18.31 -4.69 6.11
CA MET A 400 17.92 -5.76 7.03
C MET A 400 18.52 -7.12 6.64
N LEU A 401 18.62 -7.43 5.35
CA LEU A 401 19.21 -8.69 4.88
C LEU A 401 20.75 -8.69 5.03
N LEU A 402 21.39 -7.54 4.78
CA LEU A 402 22.82 -7.39 5.06
C LEU A 402 23.11 -7.49 6.56
N TYR A 403 22.25 -6.91 7.40
CA TYR A 403 22.35 -7.07 8.85
C TYR A 403 22.20 -8.55 9.25
N ALA A 404 21.16 -9.22 8.74
CA ALA A 404 20.89 -10.63 8.99
C ALA A 404 22.09 -11.53 8.69
N VAL A 405 22.65 -11.43 7.49
CA VAL A 405 23.80 -12.24 7.08
C VAL A 405 25.09 -11.79 7.78
N GLY A 406 25.20 -10.50 8.11
CA GLY A 406 26.38 -9.92 8.74
C GLY A 406 26.64 -10.45 10.14
N ILE A 407 25.59 -10.70 10.93
CA ILE A 407 25.70 -11.26 12.29
C ILE A 407 25.46 -12.78 12.34
N LEU A 408 25.17 -13.43 11.21
CA LEU A 408 24.86 -14.87 11.21
C LEU A 408 25.98 -15.74 11.82
N PRO A 409 27.29 -15.46 11.61
CA PRO A 409 28.35 -16.21 12.28
C PRO A 409 28.35 -16.05 13.81
N LEU A 410 28.05 -14.86 14.34
CA LEU A 410 27.86 -14.65 15.78
C LEU A 410 26.72 -15.53 16.31
N ILE A 411 25.57 -15.51 15.63
CA ILE A 411 24.40 -16.29 16.02
C ILE A 411 24.75 -17.79 16.08
N ARG A 412 25.42 -18.31 15.05
CA ARG A 412 25.82 -19.72 15.00
C ARG A 412 26.86 -20.07 16.06
N LYS A 413 27.79 -19.16 16.37
CA LYS A 413 28.79 -19.33 17.44
C LYS A 413 28.15 -19.46 18.82
N LEU A 414 27.01 -18.81 19.04
CA LEU A 414 26.26 -18.84 20.30
C LEU A 414 25.30 -20.04 20.44
N LYS A 415 25.22 -20.96 19.48
CA LYS A 415 24.32 -22.12 19.59
C LYS A 415 24.81 -23.14 20.61
N SER A 416 23.86 -23.74 21.34
CA SER A 416 24.09 -24.84 22.29
C SER A 416 22.85 -25.74 22.36
N GLU A 417 23.00 -26.94 22.91
CA GLU A 417 21.89 -27.84 23.25
C GLU A 417 21.28 -27.53 24.64
N LEU A 418 21.95 -26.70 25.45
CA LEU A 418 21.54 -26.37 26.83
C LEU A 418 20.45 -25.30 26.92
N TYR A 419 20.25 -24.55 25.84
CA TYR A 419 19.30 -23.45 25.77
C TYR A 419 18.85 -23.24 24.34
N ILE A 420 17.75 -22.51 24.19
CA ILE A 420 17.17 -22.15 22.90
C ILE A 420 17.34 -20.65 22.70
N GLN A 421 17.92 -20.27 21.58
CA GLN A 421 18.01 -18.88 21.17
C GLN A 421 17.13 -18.59 19.95
N ASN A 422 16.62 -17.37 19.87
CA ASN A 422 15.89 -16.89 18.71
C ASN A 422 16.29 -15.46 18.37
N TRP A 423 16.33 -15.15 17.07
CA TRP A 423 16.81 -13.86 16.58
C TRP A 423 15.88 -13.31 15.50
N TYR A 424 15.48 -12.06 15.67
CA TYR A 424 14.80 -11.26 14.64
C TYR A 424 15.52 -9.91 14.49
N ALA A 425 16.34 -9.79 13.46
CA ALA A 425 17.29 -8.68 13.29
C ALA A 425 18.15 -8.54 14.55
N ASP A 426 18.08 -7.38 15.22
CA ASP A 426 18.79 -7.08 16.46
C ASP A 426 18.06 -7.56 17.72
N ASP A 427 16.78 -7.93 17.64
CA ASP A 427 16.05 -8.49 18.78
C ASP A 427 16.50 -9.96 18.98
N SER A 428 17.39 -10.19 19.94
CA SER A 428 17.84 -11.53 20.34
C SER A 428 17.21 -11.98 21.64
N CYS A 429 16.88 -13.26 21.75
CA CYS A 429 16.47 -13.85 23.03
C CYS A 429 17.08 -15.23 23.24
N CYS A 430 17.16 -15.62 24.52
CA CYS A 430 17.64 -16.92 24.98
C CYS A 430 16.74 -17.46 26.10
N MET A 431 16.49 -18.75 26.09
CA MET A 431 15.53 -19.42 26.97
C MET A 431 16.07 -20.77 27.42
N GLY A 432 15.88 -21.08 28.70
CA GLY A 432 16.40 -22.30 29.33
C GLY A 432 16.49 -22.15 30.84
N LYS A 433 17.44 -22.84 31.47
CA LYS A 433 17.76 -22.70 32.90
C LYS A 433 18.49 -21.38 33.18
N LEU A 434 18.27 -20.77 34.35
CA LEU A 434 18.78 -19.43 34.66
C LEU A 434 20.31 -19.29 34.49
N LEU A 435 21.08 -20.28 34.93
CA LEU A 435 22.55 -20.28 34.81
C LEU A 435 23.00 -20.40 33.35
N GLU A 436 22.29 -21.18 32.54
CA GLU A 436 22.61 -21.36 31.12
C GLU A 436 22.28 -20.10 30.31
N ILE A 437 21.16 -19.44 30.62
CA ILE A 437 20.83 -18.12 30.07
C ILE A 437 21.92 -17.11 30.42
N ARG A 438 22.41 -17.13 31.68
CA ARG A 438 23.48 -16.24 32.12
C ARG A 438 24.77 -16.48 31.34
N ASN A 439 25.19 -17.74 31.19
CA ASN A 439 26.38 -18.13 30.42
C ASN A 439 26.28 -17.66 28.97
N TRP A 440 25.11 -17.86 28.32
CA TRP A 440 24.87 -17.38 26.97
C TRP A 440 24.98 -15.85 26.90
N PHE A 441 24.45 -15.12 27.89
CA PHE A 441 24.49 -13.67 27.89
C PHE A 441 25.90 -13.11 28.08
N ASP A 442 26.70 -13.71 28.96
CA ASP A 442 28.12 -13.34 29.14
C ASP A 442 28.93 -13.59 27.85
N CYS A 443 28.64 -14.69 27.16
CA CYS A 443 29.23 -14.97 25.84
C CYS A 443 28.80 -13.92 24.80
N LEU A 444 27.52 -13.55 24.76
CA LEU A 444 27.02 -12.51 23.85
C LEU A 444 27.64 -11.13 24.16
N MET A 445 27.81 -10.79 25.44
CA MET A 445 28.43 -9.54 25.88
C MET A 445 29.90 -9.41 25.46
N SER A 446 30.62 -10.54 25.41
CA SER A 446 32.02 -10.57 24.98
C SER A 446 32.18 -10.65 23.46
N GLU A 447 31.41 -11.50 22.79
CA GLU A 447 31.54 -11.78 21.35
C GLU A 447 30.80 -10.77 20.46
N GLY A 448 29.62 -10.32 20.89
CA GLY A 448 28.76 -9.41 20.12
C GLY A 448 29.49 -8.17 19.61
N PRO A 449 30.21 -7.43 20.46
CA PRO A 449 30.90 -6.19 20.09
C PRO A 449 31.84 -6.30 18.90
N LEU A 450 32.43 -7.48 18.67
CA LEU A 450 33.35 -7.77 17.57
C LEU A 450 32.64 -7.73 16.20
N TYR A 451 31.36 -8.09 16.16
CA TYR A 451 30.51 -8.03 14.97
C TYR A 451 29.79 -6.67 14.81
N GLY A 452 29.87 -5.82 15.84
CA GLY A 452 29.09 -4.59 15.92
C GLY A 452 27.71 -4.78 16.55
N TYR A 453 27.51 -5.84 17.34
CA TYR A 453 26.31 -6.05 18.15
C TYR A 453 26.61 -5.71 19.62
N TYR A 454 25.96 -4.71 20.19
CA TYR A 454 26.28 -4.23 21.55
C TYR A 454 25.05 -4.40 22.44
N PRO A 455 24.99 -5.45 23.28
CA PRO A 455 23.87 -5.64 24.20
C PRO A 455 23.83 -4.51 25.25
N GLU A 456 22.63 -4.13 25.68
CA GLU A 456 22.38 -3.18 26.77
C GLU A 456 21.69 -3.91 27.94
N PRO A 457 22.46 -4.48 28.89
CA PRO A 457 21.91 -5.27 30.01
C PRO A 457 20.80 -4.56 30.79
N ALA A 458 20.99 -3.29 31.14
CA ALA A 458 20.01 -2.50 31.91
C ALA A 458 18.68 -2.21 31.18
N LYS A 459 18.64 -2.41 29.85
CA LYS A 459 17.44 -2.29 29.03
C LYS A 459 16.87 -3.65 28.61
N SER A 460 17.58 -4.72 28.96
CA SER A 460 17.18 -6.09 28.67
C SER A 460 16.26 -6.61 29.77
N PHE A 461 15.39 -7.54 29.42
CA PHE A 461 14.34 -8.06 30.29
C PHE A 461 14.51 -9.57 30.43
N LEU A 462 14.49 -10.06 31.67
CA LEU A 462 14.47 -11.49 31.97
C LEU A 462 13.07 -11.84 32.49
N VAL A 463 12.29 -12.51 31.64
CA VAL A 463 10.95 -13.00 31.99
C VAL A 463 11.09 -14.34 32.71
N VAL A 464 10.55 -14.48 33.91
CA VAL A 464 10.68 -15.69 34.74
C VAL A 464 9.36 -16.15 35.31
N LYS A 465 9.30 -17.41 35.75
CA LYS A 465 8.20 -17.93 36.54
C LYS A 465 8.20 -17.30 37.95
N PRO A 466 7.03 -17.02 38.57
CA PRO A 466 6.93 -16.32 39.86
C PRO A 466 7.82 -16.91 40.96
N GLU A 467 7.93 -18.23 41.02
CA GLU A 467 8.71 -18.97 42.02
C GLU A 467 10.23 -18.83 41.86
N LEU A 468 10.71 -18.38 40.69
CA LEU A 468 12.14 -18.23 40.38
C LEU A 468 12.61 -16.77 40.41
N GLN A 469 11.72 -15.82 40.72
CA GLN A 469 12.04 -14.39 40.65
C GLN A 469 13.24 -13.99 41.52
N SER A 470 13.22 -14.36 42.81
CA SER A 470 14.32 -14.00 43.74
C SER A 470 15.66 -14.62 43.34
N GLN A 471 15.63 -15.85 42.81
CA GLN A 471 16.84 -16.52 42.32
C GLN A 471 17.40 -15.82 41.07
N ALA A 472 16.53 -15.43 40.14
CA ALA A 472 16.92 -14.70 38.94
C ALA A 472 17.50 -13.32 39.28
N GLU A 473 16.89 -12.58 40.22
CA GLU A 473 17.41 -11.30 40.71
C GLU A 473 18.82 -11.44 41.30
N GLN A 474 19.09 -12.52 42.02
CA GLN A 474 20.43 -12.80 42.56
C GLN A 474 21.44 -13.13 41.46
N ILE A 475 21.08 -13.97 40.47
CA ILE A 475 22.00 -14.41 39.40
C ILE A 475 22.37 -13.25 38.45
N PHE A 476 21.47 -12.30 38.23
CA PHE A 476 21.65 -11.20 37.27
C PHE A 476 21.91 -9.83 37.93
N GLN A 477 22.13 -9.81 39.25
CA GLN A 477 22.25 -8.59 40.05
C GLN A 477 23.35 -7.63 39.54
N ASP A 478 24.49 -8.17 39.12
CA ASP A 478 25.66 -7.40 38.67
C ASP A 478 25.45 -6.72 37.29
N LEU A 479 24.50 -7.21 36.50
CA LEU A 479 24.21 -6.71 35.15
C LEU A 479 23.04 -5.71 35.10
N ASN A 480 22.30 -5.55 36.20
CA ASN A 480 21.08 -4.73 36.29
C ASN A 480 20.01 -5.09 35.24
N VAL A 481 19.92 -6.36 34.84
CA VAL A 481 18.84 -6.85 33.95
C VAL A 481 17.50 -6.73 34.66
N GLN A 482 16.45 -6.31 33.94
CA GLN A 482 15.11 -6.16 34.51
C GLN A 482 14.41 -7.51 34.61
N VAL A 483 14.35 -8.08 35.82
CA VAL A 483 13.61 -9.33 36.09
C VAL A 483 12.12 -9.02 36.21
N VAL A 484 11.30 -9.69 35.40
CA VAL A 484 9.86 -9.44 35.29
C VAL A 484 9.08 -10.75 35.12
N LEU A 485 7.78 -10.72 35.42
CA LEU A 485 6.89 -11.88 35.22
C LEU A 485 6.27 -11.92 33.82
N SER A 486 6.22 -10.77 33.14
CA SER A 486 5.76 -10.69 31.76
C SER A 486 6.48 -9.59 31.00
N HIS A 487 6.66 -9.79 29.70
CA HIS A 487 7.20 -8.75 28.82
C HIS A 487 6.69 -8.90 27.38
N ARG A 488 6.70 -7.79 26.66
CA ARG A 488 6.33 -7.76 25.24
C ARG A 488 7.42 -8.45 24.40
N PHE A 489 7.02 -9.36 23.51
CA PHE A 489 7.94 -10.04 22.59
C PHE A 489 7.40 -10.00 21.15
N LEU A 490 8.14 -9.37 20.24
CA LEU A 490 7.83 -9.25 18.79
C LEU A 490 6.39 -8.81 18.44
N GLY A 491 5.71 -8.09 19.35
CA GLY A 491 4.32 -7.65 19.16
C GLY A 491 3.26 -8.55 19.79
N SER A 492 3.67 -9.62 20.48
CA SER A 492 2.89 -10.38 21.48
C SER A 492 3.39 -10.06 22.90
N VAL A 493 3.00 -10.88 23.87
CA VAL A 493 3.39 -10.83 25.29
C VAL A 493 3.66 -12.26 25.77
N ILE A 494 4.74 -12.45 26.54
CA ILE A 494 5.07 -13.70 27.22
C ILE A 494 4.90 -13.48 28.72
N GLY A 495 4.25 -14.41 29.41
CA GLY A 495 3.95 -14.35 30.84
C GLY A 495 2.63 -15.04 31.19
N PRO A 496 2.16 -14.90 32.45
CA PRO A 496 0.89 -15.46 32.92
C PRO A 496 -0.33 -14.97 32.14
N ASP A 497 -1.39 -15.77 32.10
CA ASP A 497 -2.62 -15.47 31.35
C ASP A 497 -3.28 -14.16 31.79
N GLU A 498 -3.24 -13.82 33.08
CA GLU A 498 -3.75 -12.54 33.60
C GLU A 498 -3.06 -11.33 32.94
N MET A 499 -1.74 -11.39 32.77
CA MET A 499 -0.96 -10.34 32.13
C MET A 499 -1.16 -10.31 30.60
N LYS A 500 -1.45 -11.46 29.98
CA LYS A 500 -1.85 -11.50 28.57
C LYS A 500 -3.16 -10.76 28.35
N LYS A 501 -4.14 -10.98 29.23
CA LYS A 501 -5.45 -10.31 29.18
C LYS A 501 -5.33 -8.81 29.41
N GLU A 502 -4.49 -8.37 30.33
CA GLU A 502 -4.17 -6.95 30.54
C GLU A 502 -3.59 -6.32 29.26
N TYR A 503 -2.58 -6.95 28.67
CA TYR A 503 -1.97 -6.49 27.42
C TYR A 503 -2.99 -6.35 26.28
N VAL A 504 -3.87 -7.35 26.09
CA VAL A 504 -4.93 -7.29 25.06
C VAL A 504 -5.93 -6.19 25.39
N SER A 505 -6.32 -6.01 26.65
CA SER A 505 -7.25 -4.97 27.10
C SER A 505 -6.71 -3.55 26.85
N GLU A 506 -5.41 -3.32 27.06
CA GLU A 506 -4.75 -2.06 26.72
C GLU A 506 -4.77 -1.80 25.20
N LYS A 507 -4.47 -2.81 24.39
CA LYS A 507 -4.54 -2.70 22.92
C LYS A 507 -5.95 -2.42 22.44
N VAL A 508 -6.94 -3.11 22.99
CA VAL A 508 -8.36 -2.89 22.69
C VAL A 508 -8.74 -1.46 23.04
N SER A 509 -8.35 -0.96 24.22
CA SER A 509 -8.61 0.42 24.63
C SER A 509 -8.04 1.45 23.64
N GLN A 510 -6.84 1.22 23.11
CA GLN A 510 -6.27 2.05 22.05
C GLN A 510 -7.10 1.98 20.77
N TRP A 511 -7.51 0.79 20.34
CA TRP A 511 -8.34 0.63 19.14
C TRP A 511 -9.75 1.20 19.30
N LEU A 512 -10.34 1.18 20.50
CA LEU A 512 -11.62 1.83 20.80
C LEU A 512 -11.56 3.32 20.49
N SER A 513 -10.52 4.00 20.97
CA SER A 513 -10.27 5.41 20.66
C SER A 513 -10.15 5.61 19.14
N CYS A 514 -9.43 4.74 18.45
CA CYS A 514 -9.26 4.81 17.00
C CYS A 514 -10.59 4.63 16.24
N VAL A 515 -11.41 3.65 16.63
CA VAL A 515 -12.72 3.38 16.02
C VAL A 515 -13.65 4.58 16.22
N ARG A 516 -13.62 5.23 17.38
CA ARG A 516 -14.41 6.45 17.66
C ARG A 516 -13.97 7.62 16.77
N HIS A 517 -12.66 7.84 16.59
CA HIS A 517 -12.15 8.86 15.65
C HIS A 517 -12.57 8.56 14.21
N LEU A 518 -12.46 7.30 13.79
CA LEU A 518 -12.85 6.90 12.44
C LEU A 518 -14.37 6.99 12.23
N ALA A 519 -15.18 6.74 13.26
CA ALA A 519 -16.62 6.94 13.22
C ALA A 519 -16.98 8.43 13.00
N ARG A 520 -16.26 9.36 13.64
CA ARG A 520 -16.43 10.81 13.37
C ARG A 520 -16.08 11.14 11.91
N ALA A 521 -14.98 10.61 11.39
CA ALA A 521 -14.61 10.78 9.99
C ALA A 521 -15.66 10.19 9.04
N ALA A 522 -16.24 9.03 9.38
CA ALA A 522 -17.29 8.39 8.60
C ALA A 522 -18.55 9.26 8.42
N LYS A 523 -18.82 10.19 9.35
CA LYS A 523 -19.92 11.16 9.21
C LYS A 523 -19.75 12.05 7.98
N GLN A 524 -18.51 12.46 7.69
CA GLN A 524 -18.17 13.34 6.58
C GLN A 524 -17.72 12.58 5.32
N ASP A 525 -16.94 11.50 5.47
CA ASP A 525 -16.42 10.68 4.37
C ASP A 525 -16.52 9.17 4.70
N PRO A 526 -17.71 8.57 4.51
CA PRO A 526 -17.97 7.18 4.88
C PRO A 526 -17.18 6.17 4.03
N GLN A 527 -16.92 6.46 2.75
CA GLN A 527 -16.18 5.56 1.87
C GLN A 527 -14.72 5.42 2.33
N SER A 528 -14.06 6.56 2.61
CA SER A 528 -12.67 6.55 3.08
C SER A 528 -12.55 5.90 4.46
N ALA A 529 -13.52 6.14 5.35
CA ALA A 529 -13.57 5.51 6.66
C ALA A 529 -13.71 3.98 6.57
N LEU A 530 -14.62 3.46 5.74
CA LEU A 530 -14.75 2.02 5.51
C LEU A 530 -13.46 1.41 4.95
N ALA A 531 -12.84 2.08 3.98
CA ALA A 531 -11.59 1.62 3.38
C ALA A 531 -10.47 1.53 4.42
N VAL A 532 -10.33 2.53 5.29
CA VAL A 532 -9.30 2.52 6.35
C VAL A 532 -9.58 1.45 7.41
N LEU A 533 -10.83 1.25 7.81
CA LEU A 533 -11.19 0.21 8.77
C LEU A 533 -10.81 -1.18 8.22
N THR A 534 -11.33 -1.52 7.04
CA THR A 534 -11.25 -2.88 6.46
C THR A 534 -9.90 -3.20 5.83
N LYS A 535 -9.13 -2.19 5.40
CA LYS A 535 -7.84 -2.39 4.69
C LYS A 535 -6.62 -1.94 5.49
N SER A 536 -6.79 -1.36 6.68
CA SER A 536 -5.68 -0.94 7.54
C SER A 536 -5.91 -1.36 9.00
N MET A 537 -6.90 -0.78 9.68
CA MET A 537 -7.03 -0.93 11.14
C MET A 537 -7.32 -2.36 11.57
N GLN A 538 -8.22 -3.06 10.87
CA GLN A 538 -8.58 -4.42 11.25
C GLN A 538 -7.40 -5.40 11.27
N PHE A 539 -6.38 -5.16 10.44
CA PHE A 539 -5.19 -5.99 10.41
C PHE A 539 -4.32 -5.87 11.67
N GLU A 540 -4.43 -4.77 12.43
CA GLU A 540 -3.68 -4.57 13.66
C GLU A 540 -4.13 -5.55 14.75
N TRP A 541 -5.43 -5.61 15.03
CA TRP A 541 -5.95 -6.57 16.01
C TRP A 541 -6.01 -7.99 15.47
N SER A 542 -6.23 -8.19 14.17
CA SER A 542 -6.07 -9.52 13.59
C SER A 542 -4.66 -10.07 13.77
N PHE A 543 -3.61 -9.23 13.86
CA PHE A 543 -2.26 -9.70 14.20
C PHE A 543 -2.19 -10.19 15.64
N VAL A 544 -2.69 -9.41 16.61
CA VAL A 544 -2.70 -9.82 18.04
C VAL A 544 -3.50 -11.12 18.23
N GLN A 545 -4.66 -11.25 17.58
CA GLN A 545 -5.45 -12.49 17.57
C GLN A 545 -4.73 -13.72 16.98
N ARG A 546 -3.67 -13.53 16.18
CA ARG A 546 -2.87 -14.65 15.65
C ARG A 546 -1.76 -15.09 16.59
N VAL A 547 -1.41 -14.29 17.60
CA VAL A 547 -0.19 -14.48 18.40
C VAL A 547 -0.40 -14.46 19.92
N VAL A 548 -1.61 -14.15 20.38
CA VAL A 548 -2.03 -14.23 21.80
C VAL A 548 -3.25 -15.12 21.88
N ASP A 549 -3.25 -16.09 22.80
CA ASP A 549 -4.36 -17.00 23.08
C ASP A 549 -5.19 -16.58 24.30
N SER A 550 -6.32 -17.26 24.51
CA SER A 550 -7.13 -17.21 25.74
C SER A 550 -7.58 -15.81 26.19
N CYS A 551 -7.73 -14.88 25.22
CA CYS A 551 -8.11 -13.48 25.44
C CYS A 551 -9.33 -13.09 24.59
N ASP A 552 -10.31 -13.98 24.47
CA ASP A 552 -11.48 -13.80 23.61
C ASP A 552 -12.40 -12.67 24.13
N GLU A 553 -12.68 -12.64 25.43
CA GLU A 553 -13.64 -11.71 26.07
C GLU A 553 -13.17 -10.26 26.03
N GLU A 554 -11.86 -10.04 25.97
CA GLU A 554 -11.19 -8.75 25.93
C GLU A 554 -11.54 -7.98 24.66
N TYR A 555 -12.01 -8.67 23.59
CA TYR A 555 -12.45 -8.05 22.34
C TYR A 555 -13.92 -7.60 22.34
N ILE A 556 -14.72 -7.94 23.37
CA ILE A 556 -16.14 -7.53 23.48
C ILE A 556 -16.30 -6.02 23.32
N PRO A 557 -15.55 -5.16 24.05
CA PRO A 557 -15.69 -3.70 23.89
C PRO A 557 -15.44 -3.23 22.45
N LEU A 558 -14.50 -3.87 21.74
CA LEU A 558 -14.17 -3.51 20.36
C LEU A 558 -15.32 -3.87 19.42
N LYS A 559 -15.90 -5.06 19.57
CA LYS A 559 -17.12 -5.46 18.85
C LYS A 559 -18.24 -4.45 19.08
N ASP A 560 -18.50 -4.11 20.34
CA ASP A 560 -19.56 -3.19 20.73
C ASP A 560 -19.34 -1.80 20.13
N ALA A 561 -18.10 -1.29 20.12
CA ALA A 561 -17.79 0.00 19.50
C ALA A 561 -17.95 0.00 17.97
N LEU A 562 -17.64 -1.11 17.29
CA LEU A 562 -17.91 -1.24 15.86
C LEU A 562 -19.42 -1.17 15.60
N GLN A 563 -20.21 -1.88 16.40
CA GLN A 563 -21.67 -1.98 16.24
C GLN A 563 -22.40 -0.70 16.65
N SER A 564 -22.05 -0.09 17.77
CA SER A 564 -22.74 1.07 18.35
C SER A 564 -22.22 2.43 17.90
N CYS A 565 -20.96 2.52 17.43
CA CYS A 565 -20.36 3.81 17.05
C CYS A 565 -20.08 3.90 15.54
N PHE A 566 -19.36 2.90 15.01
CA PHE A 566 -18.88 2.97 13.63
C PHE A 566 -19.99 2.71 12.60
N LEU A 567 -20.75 1.62 12.74
CA LEU A 567 -21.83 1.29 11.80
C LEU A 567 -22.89 2.42 11.72
N PRO A 568 -23.37 3.00 12.83
CA PRO A 568 -24.35 4.08 12.73
C PRO A 568 -23.81 5.33 12.04
N SER A 569 -22.53 5.66 12.26
CA SER A 569 -21.88 6.80 11.60
C SER A 569 -21.67 6.56 10.09
N LEU A 570 -21.37 5.32 9.71
CA LEU A 570 -21.19 4.91 8.31
C LEU A 570 -22.52 5.03 7.54
N PHE A 571 -23.60 4.46 8.09
CA PHE A 571 -24.92 4.43 7.45
C PHE A 571 -25.73 5.72 7.66
N GLY A 572 -25.41 6.51 8.68
CA GLY A 572 -26.21 7.66 9.13
C GLY A 572 -27.49 7.26 9.86
N ARG A 573 -27.58 6.03 10.39
CA ARG A 573 -28.75 5.47 11.09
C ARG A 573 -28.36 4.24 11.91
N GLU A 574 -29.20 3.85 12.87
CA GLU A 574 -29.04 2.59 13.60
C GLU A 574 -29.29 1.37 12.71
N ILE A 575 -28.59 0.27 13.02
CA ILE A 575 -28.64 -1.00 12.28
C ILE A 575 -29.04 -2.12 13.24
N ASN A 576 -30.00 -2.96 12.87
CA ASN A 576 -30.46 -4.05 13.73
C ASN A 576 -29.46 -5.24 13.76
N ASN A 577 -29.61 -6.12 14.75
CA ASN A 577 -28.69 -7.23 14.99
C ASN A 577 -28.57 -8.20 13.80
N LEU A 578 -29.66 -8.52 13.11
CA LEU A 578 -29.64 -9.42 11.95
C LEU A 578 -28.82 -8.83 10.79
N GLU A 579 -28.97 -7.53 10.55
CA GLU A 579 -28.22 -6.82 9.51
C GLU A 579 -26.76 -6.59 9.91
N GLN A 580 -26.46 -6.36 11.19
CA GLN A 580 -25.09 -6.30 11.71
C GLN A 580 -24.36 -7.62 11.45
N GLU A 581 -25.01 -8.76 11.72
CA GLU A 581 -24.47 -10.09 11.43
C GLU A 581 -24.15 -10.29 9.94
N LEU A 582 -25.03 -9.83 9.06
CA LEU A 582 -24.78 -9.84 7.61
C LEU A 582 -23.62 -8.92 7.22
N ILE A 583 -23.52 -7.72 7.80
CA ILE A 583 -22.47 -6.73 7.53
C ILE A 583 -21.07 -7.29 7.85
N HIS A 584 -20.95 -8.17 8.84
CA HIS A 584 -19.70 -8.81 9.19
C HIS A 584 -19.14 -9.74 8.09
N LEU A 585 -19.99 -10.18 7.16
CA LEU A 585 -19.58 -11.02 6.04
C LEU A 585 -18.85 -10.23 4.93
N PRO A 586 -18.09 -10.91 4.05
CA PRO A 586 -17.50 -10.27 2.88
C PRO A 586 -18.53 -9.59 1.96
N ALA A 587 -18.13 -8.52 1.28
CA ALA A 587 -19.01 -7.75 0.40
C ALA A 587 -19.74 -8.58 -0.67
N ARG A 588 -19.06 -9.58 -1.25
CA ARG A 588 -19.65 -10.50 -2.25
C ARG A 588 -20.79 -11.38 -1.70
N LEU A 589 -20.93 -11.47 -0.37
CA LEU A 589 -21.94 -12.26 0.35
C LEU A 589 -22.97 -11.36 1.06
N GLY A 590 -23.12 -10.10 0.61
CA GLY A 590 -24.10 -9.16 1.16
C GLY A 590 -23.57 -8.28 2.29
N GLY A 591 -22.40 -8.56 2.87
CA GLY A 591 -21.82 -7.77 3.95
C GLY A 591 -20.97 -6.58 3.50
N LEU A 592 -20.07 -6.11 4.39
CA LEU A 592 -19.10 -5.02 4.14
C LEU A 592 -17.64 -5.43 4.43
N GLY A 593 -17.41 -6.64 4.95
CA GLY A 593 -16.07 -7.15 5.28
C GLY A 593 -15.49 -6.59 6.58
N ILE A 594 -16.33 -6.04 7.46
CA ILE A 594 -15.96 -5.60 8.81
C ILE A 594 -16.02 -6.83 9.72
N ALA A 595 -14.91 -7.51 9.99
CA ALA A 595 -14.95 -8.74 10.77
C ALA A 595 -15.39 -8.48 12.22
N ASP A 596 -16.26 -9.35 12.75
CA ASP A 596 -16.53 -9.43 14.18
C ASP A 596 -15.27 -10.00 14.87
N PRO A 597 -14.57 -9.21 15.72
CA PRO A 597 -13.35 -9.69 16.38
C PRO A 597 -13.59 -10.91 17.27
N MET A 598 -14.79 -11.10 17.82
CA MET A 598 -15.13 -12.28 18.64
C MET A 598 -15.20 -13.56 17.82
N LYS A 599 -15.53 -13.47 16.52
CA LYS A 599 -15.64 -14.65 15.64
C LYS A 599 -14.32 -15.04 15.00
N THR A 600 -13.32 -14.16 15.07
CA THR A 600 -12.03 -14.39 14.42
C THR A 600 -10.91 -14.79 15.36
N VAL A 601 -11.01 -14.51 16.66
CA VAL A 601 -9.92 -14.72 17.64
C VAL A 601 -9.40 -16.17 17.64
N GLN A 602 -10.25 -17.14 18.01
CA GLN A 602 -9.85 -18.55 18.12
C GLN A 602 -9.32 -19.12 16.80
N THR A 603 -10.05 -18.89 15.70
CA THR A 603 -9.67 -19.42 14.39
C THR A 603 -8.37 -18.79 13.85
N SER A 604 -8.10 -17.53 14.17
CA SER A 604 -6.88 -16.83 13.75
C SER A 604 -5.66 -17.40 14.45
N PHE A 605 -5.73 -17.60 15.77
CA PHE A 605 -4.65 -18.19 16.56
C PHE A 605 -4.30 -19.61 16.08
N GLN A 606 -5.31 -20.50 16.02
CA GLN A 606 -5.12 -21.89 15.60
C GLN A 606 -4.56 -22.02 14.17
N THR A 607 -5.03 -21.18 13.25
CA THR A 607 -4.50 -21.15 11.88
C THR A 607 -3.05 -20.71 11.86
N SER A 608 -2.67 -19.71 12.67
CA SER A 608 -1.30 -19.23 12.75
C SER A 608 -0.34 -20.29 13.31
N VAL A 609 -0.70 -20.93 14.43
CA VAL A 609 0.10 -22.02 15.03
C VAL A 609 0.31 -23.16 14.03
N SER A 610 -0.79 -23.68 13.45
CA SER A 610 -0.71 -24.83 12.52
C SER A 610 0.07 -24.51 11.24
N SER A 611 -0.07 -23.29 10.71
CA SER A 611 0.67 -22.83 9.52
C SER A 611 2.17 -22.73 9.79
N ASN A 612 2.58 -22.45 11.03
CA ASN A 612 3.98 -22.27 11.40
C ASN A 612 4.63 -23.50 12.07
N SER A 613 3.94 -24.64 12.10
CA SER A 613 4.40 -25.86 12.76
C SER A 613 5.84 -26.28 12.43
N LYS A 614 6.27 -26.11 11.18
CA LYS A 614 7.66 -26.42 10.75
C LYS A 614 8.70 -25.49 11.35
N LEU A 615 8.42 -24.18 11.36
CA LEU A 615 9.29 -23.19 12.00
C LEU A 615 9.30 -23.35 13.52
N ILE A 616 8.13 -23.59 14.13
CA ILE A 616 8.01 -23.86 15.57
C ILE A 616 8.87 -25.07 15.96
N HIS A 617 8.79 -26.16 15.19
CA HIS A 617 9.61 -27.35 15.39
C HIS A 617 11.11 -27.04 15.32
N SER A 618 11.56 -26.37 14.25
CA SER A 618 12.96 -25.98 14.08
C SER A 618 13.48 -25.09 15.22
N ILE A 619 12.67 -24.17 15.74
CA ILE A 619 13.02 -23.34 16.90
C ILE A 619 13.13 -24.20 18.16
N LYS A 620 12.20 -25.14 18.38
CA LYS A 620 12.20 -26.03 19.55
C LYS A 620 13.38 -26.97 19.59
N THR A 621 13.72 -27.58 18.46
CA THR A 621 14.73 -28.66 18.40
C THR A 621 16.11 -28.16 18.03
N GLY A 622 16.23 -26.92 17.53
CA GLY A 622 17.47 -26.40 16.95
C GLY A 622 17.80 -27.00 15.57
N GLU A 623 16.98 -27.92 15.05
CA GLU A 623 17.18 -28.54 13.74
C GLU A 623 17.07 -27.50 12.61
N PRO A 624 17.86 -27.62 11.53
CA PRO A 624 17.76 -26.71 10.40
C PRO A 624 16.37 -26.69 9.76
N LEU A 625 15.79 -25.49 9.60
CA LEU A 625 14.51 -25.32 8.89
C LEU A 625 14.66 -25.58 7.40
N ASN A 626 13.86 -26.52 6.87
CA ASN A 626 13.59 -26.58 5.43
C ASN A 626 12.61 -25.45 5.05
N VAL A 627 13.14 -24.38 4.46
CA VAL A 627 12.38 -23.16 4.13
C VAL A 627 11.27 -23.44 3.11
N GLN A 628 11.54 -24.30 2.12
CA GLN A 628 10.58 -24.62 1.07
C GLN A 628 9.39 -25.43 1.63
N GLU A 629 9.65 -26.42 2.48
CA GLU A 629 8.60 -27.19 3.16
C GLU A 629 7.74 -26.31 4.06
N HIS A 630 8.37 -25.42 4.84
CA HIS A 630 7.65 -24.43 5.66
C HIS A 630 6.77 -23.53 4.80
N ASN A 631 7.31 -22.98 3.71
CA ASN A 631 6.57 -22.11 2.79
C ASN A 631 5.34 -22.80 2.17
N ASN A 632 5.48 -24.08 1.82
CA ASN A 632 4.41 -24.94 1.32
C ASN A 632 3.37 -25.20 2.43
N CYS A 633 3.81 -25.59 3.64
CA CYS A 633 2.92 -25.81 4.79
C CYS A 633 2.06 -24.58 5.09
N VAL A 634 2.67 -23.39 5.18
CA VAL A 634 1.95 -22.12 5.37
C VAL A 634 0.96 -21.89 4.23
N LYS A 635 1.35 -22.14 2.98
CA LYS A 635 0.47 -21.92 1.81
C LYS A 635 -0.74 -22.85 1.85
N ASP A 636 -0.55 -24.13 2.16
CA ASP A 636 -1.60 -25.14 2.15
C ASP A 636 -2.57 -24.93 3.32
N LYS A 637 -2.06 -24.72 4.54
CA LYS A 637 -2.91 -24.42 5.70
C LYS A 637 -3.77 -23.17 5.50
N LEU A 638 -3.19 -22.10 4.95
CA LEU A 638 -3.95 -20.88 4.63
C LEU A 638 -4.96 -21.10 3.50
N LYS A 639 -4.66 -21.97 2.52
CA LYS A 639 -5.57 -22.32 1.43
C LYS A 639 -6.77 -23.10 1.97
N ASP A 640 -6.53 -24.10 2.80
CA ASP A 640 -7.57 -24.95 3.40
C ASP A 640 -8.47 -24.12 4.30
N GLN A 641 -7.89 -23.30 5.18
CA GLN A 641 -8.67 -22.43 6.05
C GLN A 641 -9.49 -21.41 5.26
N LYS A 642 -8.94 -20.86 4.17
CA LYS A 642 -9.68 -19.95 3.29
C LYS A 642 -10.85 -20.67 2.60
N ALA A 643 -10.69 -21.93 2.21
CA ALA A 643 -11.75 -22.74 1.62
C ALA A 643 -12.86 -23.04 2.63
N LEU A 644 -12.50 -23.49 3.85
CA LEU A 644 -13.45 -23.74 4.93
C LEU A 644 -14.24 -22.48 5.30
N LYS A 645 -13.53 -21.38 5.55
CA LYS A 645 -14.14 -20.08 5.85
C LYS A 645 -15.07 -19.61 4.74
N LYS A 646 -14.70 -19.84 3.47
CA LYS A 646 -15.53 -19.50 2.32
C LYS A 646 -16.87 -20.25 2.37
N THR A 647 -16.85 -21.56 2.60
CA THR A 647 -18.06 -22.39 2.67
C THR A 647 -18.96 -21.96 3.83
N GLN A 648 -18.40 -21.84 5.04
CA GLN A 648 -19.14 -21.41 6.24
C GLN A 648 -19.79 -20.04 6.06
N GLN A 649 -19.07 -19.09 5.46
CA GLN A 649 -19.61 -17.75 5.20
C GLN A 649 -20.70 -17.76 4.10
N GLU A 650 -20.59 -18.63 3.10
CA GLU A 650 -21.60 -18.78 2.05
C GLU A 650 -22.90 -19.38 2.59
N GLU A 651 -22.81 -20.36 3.49
CA GLU A 651 -23.96 -20.93 4.20
C GLU A 651 -24.60 -19.90 5.14
N LEU A 652 -23.79 -19.23 5.98
CA LEU A 652 -24.29 -18.20 6.88
C LEU A 652 -24.96 -17.04 6.14
N SER A 653 -24.40 -16.61 5.01
CA SER A 653 -24.99 -15.58 4.14
C SER A 653 -26.39 -15.96 3.68
N LYS A 654 -26.57 -17.20 3.17
CA LYS A 654 -27.88 -17.70 2.73
C LYS A 654 -28.88 -17.73 3.88
N THR A 655 -28.47 -18.22 5.05
CA THR A 655 -29.32 -18.28 6.24
C THR A 655 -29.77 -16.88 6.66
N LEU A 656 -28.84 -15.92 6.81
CA LEU A 656 -29.17 -14.56 7.22
C LEU A 656 -30.07 -13.86 6.21
N ILE A 657 -29.78 -13.99 4.91
CA ILE A 657 -30.60 -13.38 3.85
C ILE A 657 -32.01 -13.96 3.83
N SER A 658 -32.17 -15.26 4.10
CA SER A 658 -33.49 -15.92 4.13
C SER A 658 -34.41 -15.41 5.25
N GLN A 659 -33.83 -14.87 6.33
CA GLN A 659 -34.54 -14.33 7.49
C GLN A 659 -34.95 -12.86 7.30
N LEU A 660 -34.49 -12.20 6.25
CA LEU A 660 -34.82 -10.80 6.00
C LEU A 660 -36.25 -10.63 5.44
N PRO A 661 -36.87 -9.45 5.67
CA PRO A 661 -38.14 -9.11 5.03
C PRO A 661 -38.08 -9.26 3.50
N PRO A 662 -39.20 -9.62 2.83
CA PRO A 662 -39.22 -9.99 1.41
C PRO A 662 -38.51 -8.99 0.49
N LYS A 663 -38.75 -7.68 0.66
CA LYS A 663 -38.11 -6.61 -0.11
C LYS A 663 -36.59 -6.60 0.04
N LYS A 664 -36.07 -6.72 1.27
CA LYS A 664 -34.63 -6.71 1.57
C LYS A 664 -33.95 -7.99 1.09
N LYS A 665 -34.60 -9.15 1.31
CA LYS A 665 -34.16 -10.45 0.83
C LYS A 665 -33.93 -10.43 -0.68
N ARG A 666 -34.94 -10.00 -1.45
CA ARG A 666 -34.91 -9.90 -2.91
C ARG A 666 -33.75 -9.05 -3.42
N ILE A 667 -33.52 -7.88 -2.82
CA ILE A 667 -32.41 -6.99 -3.19
C ILE A 667 -31.05 -7.69 -2.95
N LEU A 668 -30.85 -8.28 -1.77
CA LEU A 668 -29.57 -8.91 -1.42
C LEU A 668 -29.31 -10.21 -2.20
N GLU A 669 -30.34 -11.00 -2.52
CA GLU A 669 -30.21 -12.15 -3.41
C GLU A 669 -29.76 -11.73 -4.82
N ARG A 670 -30.32 -10.64 -5.35
CA ARG A 670 -29.92 -10.06 -6.64
C ARG A 670 -28.47 -9.54 -6.61
N ILE A 671 -28.08 -8.85 -5.55
CA ILE A 671 -26.73 -8.30 -5.39
C ILE A 671 -25.67 -9.39 -5.25
N THR A 672 -25.96 -10.44 -4.47
CA THR A 672 -25.03 -11.55 -4.23
C THR A 672 -24.88 -12.42 -5.47
N SER A 673 -25.99 -12.76 -6.15
CA SER A 673 -25.96 -13.51 -7.42
C SER A 673 -25.33 -12.71 -8.58
N GLY A 674 -25.59 -11.41 -8.66
CA GLY A 674 -25.00 -10.50 -9.65
C GLY A 674 -23.55 -10.07 -9.34
N ASN A 675 -23.06 -10.36 -8.12
CA ASN A 675 -21.74 -9.98 -7.61
C ASN A 675 -21.50 -8.46 -7.67
N CYS A 676 -22.49 -7.65 -7.27
CA CYS A 676 -22.56 -6.19 -7.46
C CYS A 676 -21.91 -5.39 -6.30
N SER A 677 -20.79 -5.86 -5.78
CA SER A 677 -20.25 -5.39 -4.49
C SER A 677 -18.78 -4.99 -4.54
N GLN A 678 -18.18 -4.90 -5.73
CA GLN A 678 -16.76 -4.64 -5.84
C GLN A 678 -16.41 -3.19 -5.47
N TRP A 679 -17.33 -2.25 -5.68
CA TRP A 679 -17.21 -0.84 -5.28
C TRP A 679 -16.97 -0.63 -3.77
N LEU A 680 -17.39 -1.58 -2.92
CA LEU A 680 -17.12 -1.56 -1.47
C LEU A 680 -15.70 -2.02 -1.10
N THR A 681 -15.05 -2.75 -2.00
CA THR A 681 -13.77 -3.42 -1.76
C THR A 681 -12.58 -2.70 -2.39
N VAL A 682 -12.79 -1.57 -3.07
CA VAL A 682 -11.71 -0.77 -3.67
C VAL A 682 -11.17 0.27 -2.71
N ILE A 683 -9.94 0.71 -2.97
CA ILE A 683 -9.42 1.94 -2.36
C ILE A 683 -9.99 3.08 -3.22
N PRO A 684 -10.57 4.14 -2.63
CA PRO A 684 -11.24 5.19 -3.40
C PRO A 684 -10.23 6.14 -4.04
N THR A 685 -9.37 5.65 -4.93
CA THR A 685 -8.32 6.45 -5.54
C THR A 685 -8.90 7.38 -6.61
N SER A 686 -8.61 8.68 -6.51
CA SER A 686 -9.13 9.69 -7.44
C SER A 686 -8.61 9.52 -8.88
N ASN A 687 -7.37 9.02 -9.03
CA ASN A 687 -6.78 8.72 -10.34
C ASN A 687 -7.57 7.66 -11.14
N ASP A 688 -8.23 6.74 -10.45
CA ASP A 688 -9.06 5.70 -11.06
C ASP A 688 -10.55 6.09 -11.05
N HIS A 689 -10.90 7.28 -10.55
CA HIS A 689 -12.29 7.71 -10.33
C HIS A 689 -13.10 6.71 -9.50
N PHE A 690 -12.48 6.11 -8.48
CA PHE A 690 -13.14 5.17 -7.54
C PHE A 690 -13.71 5.87 -6.30
N ASP A 691 -13.59 7.18 -6.23
CA ASP A 691 -14.18 8.02 -5.19
C ASP A 691 -15.66 8.32 -5.47
N LEU A 692 -16.46 8.26 -4.41
CA LEU A 692 -17.87 8.63 -4.38
C LEU A 692 -18.06 9.78 -3.40
N SER A 693 -19.04 10.65 -3.68
CA SER A 693 -19.44 11.63 -2.68
C SER A 693 -20.06 10.93 -1.46
N PRO A 694 -20.05 11.56 -0.27
CA PRO A 694 -20.65 10.98 0.93
C PRO A 694 -22.11 10.58 0.73
N THR A 695 -22.87 11.41 0.01
CA THR A 695 -24.27 11.14 -0.35
C THR A 695 -24.39 9.97 -1.33
N GLN A 696 -23.57 9.92 -2.39
CA GLN A 696 -23.56 8.80 -3.34
C GLN A 696 -23.29 7.47 -2.64
N PHE A 697 -22.32 7.44 -1.73
CA PHE A 697 -21.97 6.24 -0.97
C PHE A 697 -23.10 5.79 -0.04
N ARG A 698 -23.71 6.72 0.72
CA ARG A 698 -24.81 6.41 1.62
C ARG A 698 -26.09 6.00 0.90
N ASP A 699 -26.43 6.66 -0.19
CA ASP A 699 -27.60 6.30 -1.00
C ASP A 699 -27.41 4.88 -1.57
N ALA A 700 -26.22 4.57 -2.09
CA ALA A 700 -25.90 3.22 -2.58
C ALA A 700 -25.97 2.15 -1.46
N LEU A 701 -25.48 2.45 -0.25
CA LEU A 701 -25.64 1.57 0.90
C LEU A 701 -27.11 1.40 1.32
N ALA A 702 -27.87 2.48 1.39
CA ALA A 702 -29.28 2.44 1.77
C ALA A 702 -30.08 1.58 0.78
N MET A 703 -29.87 1.78 -0.53
CA MET A 703 -30.49 0.95 -1.56
C MET A 703 -30.09 -0.53 -1.45
N ARG A 704 -28.80 -0.82 -1.22
CA ARG A 704 -28.28 -2.19 -1.05
C ARG A 704 -28.99 -2.96 0.07
N TYR A 705 -29.30 -2.30 1.18
CA TYR A 705 -29.97 -2.92 2.34
C TYR A 705 -31.47 -2.61 2.40
N GLY A 706 -32.05 -2.08 1.32
CA GLY A 706 -33.50 -1.81 1.20
C GLY A 706 -34.03 -0.79 2.20
N TYR A 707 -33.23 0.20 2.58
CA TYR A 707 -33.62 1.30 3.43
C TYR A 707 -34.13 2.51 2.62
N GLU A 708 -35.03 3.29 3.23
CA GLU A 708 -35.41 4.61 2.71
C GLU A 708 -34.24 5.58 2.75
N LEU A 709 -34.13 6.44 1.72
CA LEU A 709 -33.06 7.42 1.59
C LEU A 709 -33.26 8.59 2.55
N LEU A 710 -32.16 9.13 3.09
CA LEU A 710 -32.22 10.28 4.01
C LEU A 710 -32.22 11.60 3.23
N GLY A 711 -33.06 12.55 3.64
CA GLY A 711 -33.05 13.92 3.11
C GLY A 711 -33.41 14.02 1.63
N LEU A 712 -34.30 13.15 1.11
CA LEU A 712 -34.94 13.40 -0.18
C LEU A 712 -35.83 14.65 -0.10
N PRO A 713 -36.00 15.41 -1.20
CA PRO A 713 -36.99 16.48 -1.24
C PRO A 713 -38.40 15.90 -1.00
N THR A 714 -39.36 16.71 -0.56
CA THR A 714 -40.74 16.24 -0.32
C THR A 714 -41.48 15.93 -1.63
N ASN A 715 -41.20 16.69 -2.68
CA ASN A 715 -41.85 16.58 -3.98
C ASN A 715 -40.83 16.50 -5.10
N CYS A 716 -41.19 15.78 -6.17
CA CYS A 716 -40.42 15.67 -7.39
C CYS A 716 -40.36 17.00 -8.13
N ASP A 717 -39.15 17.44 -8.46
CA ASP A 717 -38.87 18.72 -9.13
C ASP A 717 -39.34 18.79 -10.60
N GLY A 718 -39.72 17.64 -11.18
CA GLY A 718 -40.20 17.57 -12.57
C GLY A 718 -41.70 17.34 -12.72
N CYS A 719 -42.34 16.60 -11.81
CA CYS A 719 -43.77 16.27 -11.92
C CYS A 719 -44.61 16.62 -10.70
N GLY A 720 -44.02 17.13 -9.63
CA GLY A 720 -44.72 17.60 -8.43
C GLY A 720 -45.27 16.52 -7.50
N GLN A 721 -45.20 15.24 -7.87
CA GLN A 721 -45.66 14.12 -7.03
C GLN A 721 -44.79 13.97 -5.78
N GLU A 722 -45.33 13.32 -4.75
CA GLU A 722 -44.59 12.95 -3.53
C GLU A 722 -43.34 12.14 -3.89
N MET A 723 -42.21 12.52 -3.30
CA MET A 723 -40.92 11.93 -3.64
C MET A 723 -40.58 10.81 -2.67
N ASN A 724 -40.42 9.61 -3.22
CA ASN A 724 -39.85 8.44 -2.53
C ASN A 724 -38.86 7.73 -3.47
N LEU A 725 -38.17 6.70 -2.98
CA LEU A 725 -37.17 5.97 -3.77
C LEU A 725 -37.74 5.45 -5.10
N THR A 726 -38.89 4.82 -5.08
CA THR A 726 -39.53 4.25 -6.28
C THR A 726 -39.85 5.36 -7.29
N HIS A 727 -40.48 6.44 -6.85
CA HIS A 727 -40.79 7.59 -7.71
C HIS A 727 -39.51 8.20 -8.30
N ALA A 728 -38.47 8.40 -7.49
CA ALA A 728 -37.21 8.99 -7.94
C ALA A 728 -36.52 8.16 -9.04
N LEU A 729 -36.63 6.83 -8.98
CA LEU A 729 -36.01 5.93 -9.94
C LEU A 729 -36.82 5.77 -11.24
N ASP A 730 -38.14 5.87 -11.14
CA ASP A 730 -39.08 5.59 -12.24
C ASP A 730 -39.54 6.86 -12.97
N CYS A 731 -39.49 8.02 -12.31
CA CYS A 731 -39.95 9.28 -12.88
C CYS A 731 -39.07 9.72 -14.06
N LYS A 732 -39.71 9.93 -15.22
CA LYS A 732 -39.02 10.43 -16.44
C LYS A 732 -38.85 11.96 -16.44
N LYS A 733 -39.59 12.66 -15.57
CA LYS A 733 -39.65 14.12 -15.52
C LYS A 733 -38.74 14.72 -14.45
N GLY A 734 -38.56 14.05 -13.32
CA GLY A 734 -37.69 14.50 -12.22
C GLY A 734 -36.23 14.14 -12.44
N GLY A 735 -35.33 14.85 -11.74
CA GLY A 735 -33.89 14.59 -11.74
C GLY A 735 -33.20 14.62 -13.11
N HIS A 736 -31.89 14.33 -13.15
CA HIS A 736 -31.11 14.35 -14.40
C HIS A 736 -31.00 12.96 -15.05
N VAL A 737 -32.14 12.38 -15.44
CA VAL A 737 -32.22 11.02 -16.00
C VAL A 737 -31.30 10.84 -17.22
N LYS A 738 -31.34 11.77 -18.19
CA LYS A 738 -30.50 11.71 -19.41
C LYS A 738 -29.02 11.77 -19.05
N HIS A 739 -28.61 12.74 -18.25
CA HIS A 739 -27.20 12.90 -17.86
C HIS A 739 -26.68 11.69 -17.07
N GLY A 740 -27.52 11.07 -16.23
CA GLY A 740 -27.16 9.83 -15.56
C GLY A 740 -26.93 8.67 -16.52
N HIS A 741 -27.80 8.51 -17.52
CA HIS A 741 -27.63 7.50 -18.57
C HIS A 741 -26.37 7.77 -19.42
N ASP A 742 -26.13 9.03 -19.79
CA ASP A 742 -24.94 9.46 -20.53
C ASP A 742 -23.65 9.12 -19.76
N ASN A 743 -23.62 9.28 -18.43
CA ASN A 743 -22.45 8.90 -17.63
C ASN A 743 -22.10 7.39 -17.74
N LEU A 744 -23.10 6.51 -17.75
CA LEU A 744 -22.86 5.07 -17.93
C LEU A 744 -22.41 4.76 -19.36
N ARG A 745 -22.99 5.44 -20.36
CA ARG A 745 -22.59 5.34 -21.77
C ARG A 745 -21.14 5.74 -21.95
N ASP A 746 -20.78 6.92 -21.45
CA ASP A 746 -19.46 7.50 -21.65
C ASP A 746 -18.38 6.64 -20.97
N GLU A 747 -18.66 6.06 -19.80
CA GLU A 747 -17.75 5.10 -19.17
C GLU A 747 -17.59 3.81 -20.01
N CYS A 748 -18.69 3.24 -20.52
CA CYS A 748 -18.63 2.06 -21.40
C CYS A 748 -17.87 2.36 -22.70
N ALA A 749 -18.08 3.54 -23.29
CA ALA A 749 -17.37 3.99 -24.48
C ALA A 749 -15.88 4.22 -24.19
N ALA A 750 -15.54 4.82 -23.05
CA ALA A 750 -14.15 5.01 -22.63
C ALA A 750 -13.44 3.66 -22.43
N LEU A 751 -14.07 2.71 -21.75
CA LEU A 751 -13.55 1.36 -21.56
C LEU A 751 -13.36 0.63 -22.90
N ALA A 752 -14.33 0.72 -23.82
CA ALA A 752 -14.21 0.19 -25.16
C ALA A 752 -13.08 0.87 -25.95
N GLY A 753 -12.89 2.19 -25.81
CA GLY A 753 -11.85 2.96 -26.51
C GLY A 753 -10.43 2.63 -26.04
N LEU A 754 -10.26 2.12 -24.82
CA LEU A 754 -8.99 1.54 -24.38
C LEU A 754 -8.69 0.22 -25.13
N ALA A 755 -9.74 -0.57 -25.41
CA ALA A 755 -9.62 -1.91 -25.96
C ALA A 755 -9.65 -1.95 -27.50
N TYR A 756 -10.42 -1.09 -28.15
CA TYR A 756 -10.72 -1.12 -29.58
C TYR A 756 -10.60 0.28 -30.19
N ASN A 757 -10.43 0.31 -31.52
CA ASN A 757 -10.46 1.53 -32.31
C ASN A 757 -11.87 1.76 -32.88
N GLY A 758 -12.14 2.98 -33.37
CA GLY A 758 -13.42 3.28 -34.04
C GLY A 758 -14.61 3.31 -33.10
N VAL A 759 -14.39 3.68 -31.83
CA VAL A 759 -15.48 3.93 -30.87
C VAL A 759 -16.15 5.26 -31.19
N CYS A 760 -17.47 5.25 -31.32
CA CYS A 760 -18.28 6.43 -31.60
C CYS A 760 -19.46 6.49 -30.62
N ILE A 761 -19.74 7.66 -30.08
CA ILE A 761 -20.86 7.94 -29.17
C ILE A 761 -22.02 8.49 -30.00
N GLU A 762 -23.25 8.07 -29.68
CA GLU A 762 -24.48 8.44 -30.38
C GLU A 762 -24.43 8.22 -31.91
N PRO A 763 -23.97 7.05 -32.41
CA PRO A 763 -23.97 6.77 -33.85
C PRO A 763 -25.40 6.68 -34.42
N VAL A 764 -25.61 7.31 -35.57
CA VAL A 764 -26.84 7.14 -36.37
C VAL A 764 -26.84 5.74 -36.99
N VAL A 765 -27.84 4.95 -36.64
CA VAL A 765 -28.09 3.60 -37.19
C VAL A 765 -29.00 3.70 -38.41
N ARG A 766 -30.01 4.57 -38.35
CA ARG A 766 -30.94 4.84 -39.46
C ARG A 766 -31.29 6.33 -39.48
N GLU A 767 -31.10 6.95 -40.64
CA GLU A 767 -31.50 8.35 -40.90
C GLU A 767 -33.02 8.53 -40.82
N ALA A 768 -33.47 9.77 -40.60
CA ALA A 768 -34.90 10.09 -40.67
C ALA A 768 -35.42 9.97 -42.10
N GLY A 769 -36.51 9.24 -42.31
CA GLY A 769 -37.16 9.05 -43.61
C GLY A 769 -38.66 9.33 -43.56
N ALA A 770 -39.33 9.26 -44.73
CA ALA A 770 -40.74 9.62 -44.89
C ALA A 770 -41.72 8.88 -43.96
N ASN A 771 -41.38 7.65 -43.53
CA ASN A 771 -42.24 6.79 -42.70
C ASN A 771 -41.60 6.36 -41.36
N GLY A 772 -40.51 7.00 -40.93
CA GLY A 772 -39.83 6.59 -39.69
C GLY A 772 -38.81 7.59 -39.16
N GLY A 773 -38.80 7.77 -37.83
CA GLY A 773 -37.84 8.64 -37.15
C GLY A 773 -36.40 8.10 -37.16
N MET A 774 -35.46 9.02 -36.96
CA MET A 774 -34.02 8.75 -36.81
C MET A 774 -33.78 7.77 -35.65
N LEU A 775 -32.98 6.73 -35.90
CA LEU A 775 -32.60 5.75 -34.90
C LEU A 775 -31.13 5.92 -34.54
N ILE A 776 -30.88 6.31 -33.28
CA ILE A 776 -29.54 6.48 -32.72
C ILE A 776 -29.31 5.38 -31.68
N ALA A 777 -28.14 4.74 -31.74
CA ALA A 777 -27.64 3.86 -30.68
C ALA A 777 -26.71 4.65 -29.76
N ASP A 778 -26.37 4.13 -28.58
CA ASP A 778 -25.54 4.87 -27.63
C ASP A 778 -24.06 4.81 -27.98
N ILE A 779 -23.57 3.64 -28.42
CA ILE A 779 -22.16 3.38 -28.70
C ILE A 779 -22.03 2.52 -29.95
N LYS A 780 -21.05 2.82 -30.79
CA LYS A 780 -20.53 1.92 -31.83
C LYS A 780 -19.09 1.55 -31.51
N VAL A 781 -18.72 0.29 -31.69
CA VAL A 781 -17.35 -0.22 -31.54
C VAL A 781 -17.03 -1.13 -32.72
N ASN A 782 -15.88 -0.93 -33.36
CA ASN A 782 -15.43 -1.82 -34.44
C ASN A 782 -14.57 -2.97 -33.88
N GLY A 783 -14.81 -4.20 -34.35
CA GLY A 783 -13.92 -5.33 -34.10
C GLY A 783 -14.14 -6.10 -32.78
N ILE A 784 -15.15 -5.74 -31.98
CA ILE A 784 -15.37 -6.35 -30.66
C ILE A 784 -15.89 -7.80 -30.76
N TRP A 785 -16.87 -8.05 -31.62
CA TRP A 785 -17.43 -9.39 -31.84
C TRP A 785 -16.76 -10.09 -33.02
N GLU A 786 -16.75 -9.43 -34.17
CA GLU A 786 -16.10 -9.90 -35.40
C GLU A 786 -15.10 -8.86 -35.89
N SER A 787 -13.92 -9.31 -36.33
CA SER A 787 -12.86 -8.42 -36.82
C SER A 787 -13.36 -7.53 -37.96
N GLY A 788 -13.13 -6.22 -37.86
CA GLY A 788 -13.52 -5.25 -38.88
C GLY A 788 -15.01 -4.89 -38.97
N LYS A 789 -15.92 -5.63 -38.32
CA LYS A 789 -17.36 -5.29 -38.29
C LYS A 789 -17.72 -4.32 -37.16
N ALA A 790 -18.75 -3.51 -37.40
CA ALA A 790 -19.30 -2.58 -36.43
C ALA A 790 -20.31 -3.27 -35.50
N ALA A 791 -20.14 -3.11 -34.19
CA ALA A 791 -21.12 -3.50 -33.19
C ALA A 791 -21.72 -2.25 -32.54
N PHE A 792 -23.03 -2.26 -32.35
CA PHE A 792 -23.81 -1.16 -31.77
C PHE A 792 -24.38 -1.57 -30.42
N PHE A 793 -24.40 -0.63 -29.49
CA PHE A 793 -24.80 -0.86 -28.11
C PHE A 793 -25.77 0.21 -27.64
N ASP A 794 -26.69 -0.17 -26.77
CA ASP A 794 -27.61 0.77 -26.13
C ASP A 794 -27.84 0.35 -24.67
N ASN A 795 -27.70 1.33 -23.77
CA ASN A 795 -27.75 1.19 -22.33
C ASN A 795 -29.19 1.31 -21.79
N ARG A 796 -29.50 0.47 -20.80
CA ARG A 796 -30.76 0.60 -20.04
C ARG A 796 -30.54 0.28 -18.56
N VAL A 797 -30.91 1.23 -17.70
CA VAL A 797 -30.88 1.08 -16.23
C VAL A 797 -32.30 0.89 -15.70
N ILE A 798 -32.55 -0.23 -15.01
CA ILE A 798 -33.88 -0.71 -14.59
C ILE A 798 -34.03 -0.63 -13.06
N ASN A 799 -35.15 -0.09 -12.60
CA ASN A 799 -35.61 -0.31 -11.23
C ASN A 799 -36.22 -1.72 -11.13
N ALA A 800 -35.44 -2.69 -10.65
CA ALA A 800 -35.86 -4.09 -10.56
C ALA A 800 -36.91 -4.36 -9.46
N ASP A 801 -37.20 -3.36 -8.63
CA ASP A 801 -38.19 -3.39 -7.56
C ASP A 801 -39.34 -2.42 -7.82
N ALA A 802 -39.52 -1.98 -9.08
CA ALA A 802 -40.72 -1.26 -9.48
C ALA A 802 -41.96 -2.16 -9.29
N PRO A 803 -43.16 -1.59 -8.99
CA PRO A 803 -44.36 -2.38 -8.72
C PRO A 803 -44.72 -3.39 -9.83
N SER A 804 -44.43 -3.08 -11.09
CA SER A 804 -44.67 -3.96 -12.24
C SER A 804 -43.79 -5.22 -12.27
N TYR A 805 -42.70 -5.26 -11.50
CA TYR A 805 -41.70 -6.33 -11.49
C TYR A 805 -41.58 -7.05 -10.15
N GLU A 806 -42.40 -6.69 -9.16
CA GLU A 806 -42.28 -7.19 -7.78
C GLU A 806 -42.29 -8.73 -7.69
N SER A 807 -43.06 -9.40 -8.56
CA SER A 807 -43.16 -10.86 -8.64
C SER A 807 -42.14 -11.55 -9.56
N GLN A 808 -41.31 -10.79 -10.28
CA GLN A 808 -40.41 -11.34 -11.32
C GLN A 808 -38.97 -11.42 -10.85
N GLU A 809 -38.24 -12.48 -11.17
CA GLU A 809 -36.79 -12.54 -10.92
C GLU A 809 -35.99 -11.62 -11.85
N TRP A 810 -34.80 -11.15 -11.41
CA TRP A 810 -33.95 -10.25 -12.19
C TRP A 810 -33.64 -10.76 -13.61
N ASN A 811 -33.39 -12.07 -13.74
CA ASN A 811 -33.11 -12.68 -15.04
C ASN A 811 -34.29 -12.56 -16.02
N THR A 812 -35.53 -12.64 -15.51
CA THR A 812 -36.74 -12.48 -16.31
C THR A 812 -36.91 -11.02 -16.74
N THR A 813 -36.83 -10.08 -15.78
CA THR A 813 -36.98 -8.65 -16.04
C THR A 813 -35.91 -8.13 -17.02
N SER A 814 -34.65 -8.50 -16.79
CA SER A 814 -33.54 -8.07 -17.65
C SER A 814 -33.64 -8.65 -19.07
N LYS A 815 -34.03 -9.93 -19.21
CA LYS A 815 -34.24 -10.58 -20.52
C LYS A 815 -35.39 -9.93 -21.29
N TYR A 816 -36.50 -9.61 -20.62
CA TYR A 816 -37.62 -8.89 -21.23
C TYR A 816 -37.15 -7.56 -21.83
N HIS A 817 -36.41 -6.75 -21.06
CA HIS A 817 -35.92 -5.46 -21.52
C HIS A 817 -34.82 -5.55 -22.59
N ALA A 818 -33.98 -6.59 -22.56
CA ALA A 818 -33.02 -6.87 -23.63
C ALA A 818 -33.75 -7.24 -24.93
N THR A 819 -34.77 -8.09 -24.85
CA THR A 819 -35.60 -8.48 -26.01
C THR A 819 -36.30 -7.27 -26.64
N GLU A 820 -36.82 -6.35 -25.82
CA GLU A 820 -37.40 -5.10 -26.32
C GLU A 820 -36.39 -4.20 -27.05
N LYS A 821 -35.11 -4.24 -26.64
CA LYS A 821 -34.04 -3.53 -27.35
C LYS A 821 -33.68 -4.23 -28.67
N HIS A 822 -33.55 -5.55 -28.66
CA HIS A 822 -33.35 -6.35 -29.88
C HIS A 822 -34.42 -6.08 -30.94
N LYS A 823 -35.70 -6.17 -30.58
CA LYS A 823 -36.82 -5.83 -31.48
C LYS A 823 -36.71 -4.43 -32.09
N LYS A 824 -36.14 -3.47 -31.36
CA LYS A 824 -35.98 -2.09 -31.81
C LYS A 824 -34.79 -1.90 -32.76
N TYR A 825 -33.68 -2.58 -32.52
CA TYR A 825 -32.40 -2.26 -33.17
C TYR A 825 -31.91 -3.32 -34.17
N ASP A 826 -32.16 -4.61 -33.96
CA ASP A 826 -31.50 -5.69 -34.70
C ASP A 826 -31.65 -5.51 -36.20
N LYS A 827 -32.88 -5.37 -36.69
CA LYS A 827 -33.14 -5.25 -38.12
C LYS A 827 -32.41 -4.06 -38.76
N ALA A 828 -32.46 -2.89 -38.12
CA ALA A 828 -31.82 -1.68 -38.62
C ALA A 828 -30.29 -1.78 -38.61
N VAL A 829 -29.72 -2.45 -37.60
CA VAL A 829 -28.28 -2.67 -37.48
C VAL A 829 -27.79 -3.73 -38.47
N GLU A 830 -28.57 -4.79 -38.70
CA GLU A 830 -28.30 -5.82 -39.71
C GLU A 830 -28.31 -5.24 -41.13
N ASP A 831 -29.25 -4.34 -41.45
CA ASP A 831 -29.35 -3.70 -42.75
C ASP A 831 -28.08 -2.88 -43.10
N ILE A 832 -27.36 -2.37 -42.08
CA ILE A 832 -26.05 -1.70 -42.23
C ILE A 832 -24.85 -2.64 -41.97
N ARG A 833 -25.09 -3.96 -41.97
CA ARG A 833 -24.09 -5.03 -41.78
C ARG A 833 -23.36 -4.98 -40.43
N GLY A 834 -24.03 -4.46 -39.40
CA GLY A 834 -23.55 -4.46 -38.02
C GLY A 834 -24.19 -5.56 -37.17
N SER A 835 -23.81 -5.59 -35.89
CA SER A 835 -24.44 -6.42 -34.85
C SER A 835 -24.89 -5.56 -33.67
N PHE A 836 -26.01 -5.88 -33.03
CA PHE A 836 -26.52 -5.13 -31.87
C PHE A 836 -26.34 -5.92 -30.55
N THR A 837 -26.06 -5.22 -29.46
CA THR A 837 -25.97 -5.81 -28.11
C THR A 837 -26.53 -4.85 -27.05
N PRO A 838 -27.64 -5.17 -26.38
CA PRO A 838 -28.17 -4.37 -25.27
C PRO A 838 -27.30 -4.44 -24.00
N LEU A 839 -27.01 -3.28 -23.43
CA LEU A 839 -26.25 -3.12 -22.19
C LEU A 839 -27.22 -2.81 -21.04
N VAL A 840 -27.88 -3.84 -20.53
CA VAL A 840 -28.93 -3.73 -19.51
C VAL A 840 -28.37 -3.97 -18.11
N CYS A 841 -28.67 -3.08 -17.17
CA CYS A 841 -28.36 -3.24 -15.75
C CYS A 841 -29.48 -2.79 -14.82
N SER A 842 -29.46 -3.23 -13.57
CA SER A 842 -30.33 -2.72 -12.52
C SER A 842 -29.75 -1.45 -11.87
N VAL A 843 -30.56 -0.74 -11.09
CA VAL A 843 -30.12 0.41 -10.28
C VAL A 843 -29.10 0.03 -9.19
N ASP A 844 -29.12 -1.21 -8.73
CA ASP A 844 -28.15 -1.79 -7.78
C ASP A 844 -26.93 -2.44 -8.48
N GLY A 845 -26.85 -2.35 -9.81
CA GLY A 845 -25.67 -2.77 -10.59
C GLY A 845 -25.66 -4.22 -11.06
N ALA A 846 -26.75 -4.97 -10.90
CA ALA A 846 -26.87 -6.30 -11.49
C ALA A 846 -26.88 -6.18 -13.02
N LEU A 847 -26.05 -6.96 -13.70
CA LEU A 847 -25.84 -6.86 -15.15
C LEU A 847 -26.55 -8.00 -15.89
N HIS A 848 -27.13 -7.70 -17.05
CA HIS A 848 -27.59 -8.73 -17.99
C HIS A 848 -26.41 -9.51 -18.60
N VAL A 849 -26.66 -10.75 -19.04
CA VAL A 849 -25.62 -11.65 -19.57
C VAL A 849 -24.86 -11.07 -20.76
N GLU A 850 -25.53 -10.29 -21.61
CA GLU A 850 -24.90 -9.64 -22.76
C GLU A 850 -23.99 -8.48 -22.36
N PHE A 851 -24.39 -7.69 -21.37
CA PHE A 851 -23.52 -6.65 -20.81
C PHE A 851 -22.29 -7.28 -20.14
N LEU A 852 -22.46 -8.37 -19.40
CA LEU A 852 -21.33 -9.14 -18.85
C LEU A 852 -20.38 -9.64 -19.96
N THR A 853 -20.93 -10.08 -21.10
CA THR A 853 -20.16 -10.57 -22.24
C THR A 853 -19.36 -9.44 -22.89
N PHE A 854 -19.97 -8.26 -23.04
CA PHE A 854 -19.28 -7.04 -23.47
C PHE A 854 -18.08 -6.72 -22.57
N LEU A 855 -18.28 -6.68 -21.25
CA LEU A 855 -17.21 -6.38 -20.29
C LEU A 855 -16.10 -7.45 -20.31
N ARG A 856 -16.43 -8.73 -20.43
CA ARG A 856 -15.43 -9.82 -20.56
C ARG A 856 -14.59 -9.67 -21.83
N ARG A 857 -15.21 -9.26 -22.94
CA ARG A 857 -14.52 -9.09 -24.23
C ARG A 857 -13.60 -7.87 -24.20
N VAL A 858 -14.01 -6.77 -23.57
CA VAL A 858 -13.15 -5.62 -23.29
C VAL A 858 -11.99 -6.03 -22.35
N ALA A 859 -12.29 -6.77 -21.27
CA ALA A 859 -11.29 -7.22 -20.31
C ALA A 859 -10.22 -8.13 -20.92
N SER A 860 -10.60 -9.08 -21.76
CA SER A 860 -9.69 -10.00 -22.45
C SER A 860 -8.72 -9.24 -23.35
N THR A 861 -9.23 -8.32 -24.17
CA THR A 861 -8.42 -7.50 -25.06
C THR A 861 -7.47 -6.58 -24.29
N LEU A 862 -7.94 -5.96 -23.20
CA LEU A 862 -7.09 -5.13 -22.34
C LEU A 862 -6.07 -5.95 -21.55
N SER A 863 -6.40 -7.16 -21.12
CA SER A 863 -5.48 -8.08 -20.45
C SER A 863 -4.28 -8.40 -21.35
N LEU A 864 -4.53 -8.65 -22.63
CA LEU A 864 -3.46 -8.85 -23.63
C LEU A 864 -2.68 -7.55 -23.88
N LYS A 865 -3.36 -6.43 -24.17
CA LYS A 865 -2.71 -5.13 -24.44
C LYS A 865 -1.86 -4.62 -23.27
N TRP A 866 -2.28 -4.87 -22.04
CA TRP A 866 -1.60 -4.39 -20.83
C TRP A 866 -0.68 -5.43 -20.22
N SER A 867 -0.62 -6.64 -20.78
CA SER A 867 0.10 -7.79 -20.22
C SER A 867 -0.22 -8.00 -18.73
N LYS A 868 -1.51 -7.91 -18.37
CA LYS A 868 -2.03 -8.09 -17.00
C LYS A 868 -2.92 -9.31 -16.93
N SER A 869 -3.11 -9.89 -15.74
CA SER A 869 -4.04 -11.02 -15.59
C SER A 869 -5.47 -10.59 -15.91
N LEU A 870 -6.21 -11.47 -16.59
CA LEU A 870 -7.61 -11.23 -16.94
C LEU A 870 -8.45 -10.89 -15.70
N SER A 871 -8.20 -11.58 -14.58
CA SER A 871 -8.90 -11.35 -13.31
C SER A 871 -8.72 -9.93 -12.77
N GLN A 872 -7.51 -9.37 -12.84
CA GLN A 872 -7.22 -8.01 -12.39
C GLN A 872 -7.92 -6.97 -13.27
N VAL A 873 -7.84 -7.15 -14.59
CA VAL A 873 -8.47 -6.23 -15.55
C VAL A 873 -9.98 -6.29 -15.46
N ALA A 874 -10.56 -7.49 -15.41
CA ALA A 874 -12.00 -7.69 -15.27
C ALA A 874 -12.54 -7.06 -13.96
N GLY A 875 -11.82 -7.20 -12.85
CA GLY A 875 -12.18 -6.54 -11.59
C GLY A 875 -12.15 -5.01 -11.69
N TRP A 876 -11.10 -4.44 -12.29
CA TRP A 876 -11.00 -2.98 -12.49
C TRP A 876 -12.14 -2.44 -13.37
N ILE A 877 -12.44 -3.11 -14.49
CA ILE A 877 -13.54 -2.75 -15.40
C ILE A 877 -14.89 -2.83 -14.67
N LYS A 878 -15.12 -3.91 -13.92
CA LYS A 878 -16.39 -4.09 -13.22
C LYS A 878 -16.61 -3.00 -12.17
N VAL A 879 -15.57 -2.61 -11.41
CA VAL A 879 -15.67 -1.48 -10.48
C VAL A 879 -15.98 -0.18 -11.22
N LYS A 880 -15.33 0.10 -12.36
CA LYS A 880 -15.63 1.29 -13.17
C LYS A 880 -17.10 1.38 -13.54
N VAL A 881 -17.68 0.28 -14.00
CA VAL A 881 -19.10 0.19 -14.34
C VAL A 881 -19.98 0.35 -13.10
N GLU A 882 -19.68 -0.32 -11.98
CA GLU A 882 -20.44 -0.17 -10.73
C GLU A 882 -20.44 1.29 -10.23
N MET A 883 -19.28 1.98 -10.28
CA MET A 883 -19.18 3.40 -9.93
C MET A 883 -20.00 4.30 -10.87
N ALA A 884 -19.98 4.01 -12.18
CA ALA A 884 -20.79 4.73 -13.16
C ALA A 884 -22.30 4.53 -12.93
N VAL A 885 -22.74 3.32 -12.59
CA VAL A 885 -24.12 3.03 -12.22
C VAL A 885 -24.53 3.81 -10.96
N ILE A 886 -23.70 3.82 -9.91
CA ILE A 886 -23.99 4.60 -8.69
C ILE A 886 -24.14 6.08 -9.00
N ARG A 887 -23.24 6.66 -9.80
CA ARG A 887 -23.31 8.07 -10.22
C ARG A 887 -24.53 8.35 -11.09
N CYS A 888 -24.88 7.44 -12.00
CA CYS A 888 -26.09 7.49 -12.81
C CYS A 888 -27.35 7.55 -11.93
N VAL A 889 -27.46 6.64 -10.96
CA VAL A 889 -28.59 6.57 -10.04
C VAL A 889 -28.65 7.81 -9.16
N SER A 890 -27.52 8.26 -8.62
CA SER A 890 -27.46 9.47 -7.79
C SER A 890 -28.01 10.71 -8.50
N LEU A 891 -27.78 10.85 -9.81
CA LEU A 891 -28.33 11.97 -10.60
C LEU A 891 -29.86 11.91 -10.77
N ARG A 892 -30.46 10.71 -10.70
CA ARG A 892 -31.92 10.55 -10.67
C ARG A 892 -32.49 10.92 -9.30
N LEU A 893 -31.79 10.54 -8.24
CA LEU A 893 -32.20 10.75 -6.86
C LEU A 893 -32.01 12.21 -6.39
N ARG A 894 -30.91 12.85 -6.80
CA ARG A 894 -30.41 14.12 -6.23
C ARG A 894 -30.17 15.23 -7.26
N GLY A 895 -30.24 14.93 -8.56
CA GLY A 895 -30.12 15.95 -9.61
C GLY A 895 -31.30 16.92 -9.59
N THR A 896 -31.10 18.18 -9.94
CA THR A 896 -32.16 19.20 -9.92
C THR A 896 -32.40 19.83 -11.28
N ARG A 897 -33.67 19.92 -11.69
CA ARG A 897 -34.11 20.63 -12.89
C ARG A 897 -34.47 22.09 -12.63
N TYR A 898 -34.37 22.58 -11.40
CA TYR A 898 -34.61 23.99 -11.09
C TYR A 898 -33.52 24.86 -11.72
N ASN A 899 -33.93 25.75 -12.63
CA ASN A 899 -33.08 26.85 -13.06
C ASN A 899 -33.08 27.92 -11.95
N VAL A 900 -31.95 28.10 -11.27
CA VAL A 900 -31.76 29.25 -10.38
C VAL A 900 -31.68 30.49 -11.27
N ARG A 901 -32.81 31.19 -11.47
CA ARG A 901 -32.77 32.55 -12.02
C ARG A 901 -32.08 33.42 -10.98
N SER A 902 -30.89 33.91 -11.30
CA SER A 902 -30.24 34.96 -10.53
C SER A 902 -31.16 36.18 -10.47
N LEU A 903 -31.18 36.82 -9.30
CA LEU A 903 -31.86 38.07 -9.00
C LEU A 903 -31.83 39.05 -10.17
N HIS A 904 -32.99 39.68 -10.41
CA HIS A 904 -33.23 40.78 -11.34
C HIS A 904 -32.17 41.89 -11.26
N LEU A 905 -31.08 41.73 -11.99
CA LEU A 905 -30.33 42.86 -12.53
C LEU A 905 -30.76 42.98 -13.98
N GLU A 906 -31.50 44.06 -14.27
CA GLU A 906 -31.86 44.44 -15.63
C GLU A 906 -30.59 44.45 -16.49
N ASP A 907 -30.63 43.69 -17.57
CA ASP A 907 -29.63 43.74 -18.61
C ASP A 907 -29.57 45.17 -19.15
N GLY A 908 -28.44 45.84 -18.95
CA GLY A 908 -28.13 47.16 -19.49
C GLY A 908 -27.95 47.15 -21.02
N ALA A 909 -28.93 46.62 -21.75
CA ALA A 909 -29.07 46.77 -23.18
C ALA A 909 -30.13 47.85 -23.45
N GLY A 910 -29.75 49.09 -23.19
CA GLY A 910 -30.46 50.28 -23.62
C GLY A 910 -29.49 51.44 -23.69
N VAL A 911 -29.19 51.87 -24.92
CA VAL A 911 -28.72 53.19 -25.41
C VAL A 911 -27.74 52.97 -26.59
N PRO A 912 -27.99 53.64 -27.73
CA PRO A 912 -28.37 53.08 -29.04
C PRO A 912 -27.25 52.39 -29.83
#